data_AF-A0A6I1KQR3-F1
#
_entry.id   AF-A0A6I1KQR3-F1
#
_cell.length_a   1.000
_cell.length_b   1.000
_cell.length_c   1.000
_cell.angle_alpha   90.00
_cell.angle_beta   90.00
_cell.angle_gamma   90.00
#
_symmetry.space_group_name_H-M   'P 1'
#
loop_
_entity.id
_entity.type
_entity.pdbx_description
1 polymer ?
#
loop_
_entity_poly.entity_id
_entity_poly.type
_entity_poly.pdbx_seq_one_letter_code
_entity_poly.pdbx_strand_id
1 'polypeptide(L)'
;MHTDPVTGKRPYLLGLKCRHGKGHINQWFIREESNDNKNGVIYRGKGPAPDDSGWVRDSRKVEIIVKEPNADWNTALIRCKSEQTGEERIVTPIMVDLKITGIPATLGDNANYPSIENGKGRCFRFDASKLFPGTVTVFFTIKNKDGKVIRDLSLRYYDIRDFAFSATGPDGISDDKILQEDVLTPVKRFLEEPKNARPDGTLLKEHILYIVVVHGLPYSANGIFGIDHGATANKGDHGSLASLEQRLQTLYYGWDALKPPLIPFYMAGGPDADKGVVNHIITTALRHPLTGSRWNPYMHPDTYYSLRREKKPPEFHKLPSFSMQRKEIGRNFFAYGVSRIDGANPEEAKRLVDYAVYATAHLRPEIDCRVRSSLAEKGGQKLVNLSERLAMAEKKNLWGERELLALGFFLPSPSHDQGLPFLARSEGESGNLCSSGKPDWGKNGFYPGGMGRKIISDNGLNFKKAEIWRYLNKGVTVTAAGAPAYSGGPHITNATFWDNAILTKYLLRGRDLGECFLRATLYVNWSTSLIGDPLYHPDLNLTTIDSIAPKASDSAPDISFEETMEGVMATVSATLLDTDSEPEVAVLTVHSKTKKGEESVYSSPLFSRRPQLVIEKLQPDTDYTIIASLTDPYGNTTTLPSRSIRTPTVNYPMLMLKDAAKKLFKDK
;
A
#
# COMPACT_ATOMS: atom_id res chain seq x y z
N MET A 1 15.80 -14.69 13.83
CA MET A 1 15.26 -13.33 14.05
C MET A 1 16.42 -12.39 13.82
N HIS A 2 16.28 -11.52 12.83
CA HIS A 2 17.27 -10.49 12.48
C HIS A 2 17.51 -9.58 13.69
N THR A 3 18.78 -9.32 14.03
CA THR A 3 19.15 -8.33 15.06
C THR A 3 19.35 -6.97 14.41
N ASP A 4 19.16 -5.90 15.16
CA ASP A 4 19.64 -4.58 14.74
C ASP A 4 21.16 -4.68 14.52
N PRO A 5 21.69 -4.47 13.31
CA PRO A 5 23.07 -4.81 13.00
C PRO A 5 24.07 -3.79 13.57
N VAL A 6 23.60 -2.61 13.99
CA VAL A 6 24.44 -1.60 14.65
C VAL A 6 24.63 -1.94 16.13
N THR A 7 23.57 -2.42 16.78
CA THR A 7 23.54 -2.61 18.24
C THR A 7 23.53 -4.07 18.69
N GLY A 8 23.34 -5.02 17.77
CA GLY A 8 23.15 -6.45 18.05
C GLY A 8 21.85 -6.77 18.80
N LYS A 9 20.95 -5.79 18.97
CA LYS A 9 19.74 -5.97 19.77
C LYS A 9 18.70 -6.76 19.01
N ARG A 10 18.03 -7.68 19.71
CA ARG A 10 16.89 -8.41 19.15
C ARG A 10 15.63 -7.54 19.17
N PRO A 11 14.71 -7.73 18.20
CA PRO A 11 13.43 -7.06 18.20
C PRO A 11 12.60 -7.49 19.42
N TYR A 12 11.83 -6.54 19.95
CA TYR A 12 10.82 -6.83 20.95
C TYR A 12 9.60 -7.47 20.28
N LEU A 13 9.07 -8.54 20.87
CA LEU A 13 7.86 -9.19 20.39
C LEU A 13 6.68 -8.84 21.27
N LEU A 14 5.60 -8.36 20.66
CA LEU A 14 4.33 -8.09 21.32
C LEU A 14 3.24 -8.97 20.71
N GLY A 15 2.74 -9.91 21.49
CA GLY A 15 1.51 -10.63 21.15
C GLY A 15 0.29 -9.77 21.43
N LEU A 16 -0.56 -9.58 20.42
CA LEU A 16 -1.86 -8.92 20.56
C LEU A 16 -2.96 -9.96 20.78
N LYS A 17 -4.02 -9.55 21.49
CA LYS A 17 -5.21 -10.38 21.72
C LYS A 17 -6.46 -9.51 21.69
N CYS A 18 -7.54 -10.03 21.13
CA CYS A 18 -8.84 -9.35 21.14
C CYS A 18 -9.38 -9.28 22.56
N ARG A 19 -9.72 -8.08 23.03
CA ARG A 19 -10.45 -7.88 24.28
C ARG A 19 -11.94 -8.17 24.12
N HIS A 20 -12.46 -8.00 22.91
CA HIS A 20 -13.90 -8.09 22.57
C HIS A 20 -14.38 -9.49 22.15
N GLY A 21 -13.55 -10.53 22.29
CA GLY A 21 -13.99 -11.94 22.13
C GLY A 21 -14.30 -12.41 20.69
N LYS A 22 -14.01 -11.63 19.65
CA LYS A 22 -14.48 -11.86 18.27
C LYS A 22 -13.36 -12.05 17.22
N GLY A 23 -12.14 -12.38 17.64
CA GLY A 23 -11.03 -12.65 16.70
C GLY A 23 -10.77 -11.53 15.69
N HIS A 24 -11.13 -10.28 16.00
CA HIS A 24 -11.04 -9.12 15.10
C HIS A 24 -9.64 -8.95 14.50
N ILE A 25 -8.59 -9.16 15.32
CA ILE A 25 -7.19 -9.02 14.88
C ILE A 25 -6.73 -10.12 13.91
N ASN A 26 -7.53 -11.16 13.69
CA ASN A 26 -7.25 -12.20 12.70
C ASN A 26 -8.10 -12.02 11.43
N GLN A 27 -8.93 -10.97 11.37
CA GLN A 27 -9.72 -10.65 10.20
C GLN A 27 -8.91 -9.81 9.20
N TRP A 28 -9.42 -9.73 7.97
CA TRP A 28 -8.84 -8.89 6.91
C TRP A 28 -8.65 -7.43 7.35
N PHE A 29 -9.67 -6.90 8.00
CA PHE A 29 -9.69 -5.55 8.54
C PHE A 29 -10.41 -5.56 9.90
N ILE A 30 -10.10 -4.59 10.74
CA ILE A 30 -10.77 -4.42 12.03
C ILE A 30 -12.13 -3.79 11.77
N ARG A 31 -13.19 -4.57 11.99
CA ARG A 31 -14.58 -4.11 11.89
C ARG A 31 -14.96 -3.35 13.15
N GLU A 32 -15.60 -2.22 12.94
CA GLU A 32 -16.02 -1.30 13.98
C GLU A 32 -17.54 -1.39 14.16
N GLU A 33 -18.02 -1.15 15.39
CA GLU A 33 -19.44 -1.21 15.70
C GLU A 33 -20.18 0.09 15.33
N SER A 34 -19.49 1.24 15.42
CA SER A 34 -19.99 2.53 14.96
C SER A 34 -19.43 2.92 13.57
N ASN A 35 -20.23 3.68 12.82
CA ASN A 35 -19.89 4.20 11.49
C ASN A 35 -20.61 5.52 11.15
N ASP A 36 -21.02 6.27 12.17
CA ASP A 36 -21.88 7.45 12.04
C ASP A 36 -21.10 8.76 11.88
N ASN A 37 -19.76 8.71 11.98
CA ASN A 37 -18.88 9.88 11.96
C ASN A 37 -18.17 10.13 10.62
N LYS A 38 -18.70 9.64 9.50
CA LYS A 38 -18.07 9.72 8.16
C LYS A 38 -17.69 11.13 7.68
N ASN A 39 -18.34 12.16 8.22
CA ASN A 39 -18.06 13.56 7.87
C ASN A 39 -17.32 14.34 8.98
N GLY A 40 -17.09 13.72 10.15
CA GLY A 40 -16.40 14.32 11.29
C GLY A 40 -17.18 15.44 11.99
N VAL A 41 -18.52 15.46 11.85
CA VAL A 41 -19.36 16.55 12.32
C VAL A 41 -20.60 16.04 13.04
N ILE A 42 -21.08 16.81 14.01
CA ILE A 42 -22.35 16.61 14.71
C ILE A 42 -23.23 17.84 14.60
N TYR A 43 -24.54 17.61 14.47
CA TYR A 43 -25.54 18.67 14.47
C TYR A 43 -25.83 19.15 15.90
N ARG A 44 -25.83 20.47 16.09
CA ARG A 44 -26.12 21.18 17.35
C ARG A 44 -27.18 22.28 17.16
N GLY A 45 -27.69 22.44 15.94
CA GLY A 45 -28.71 23.43 15.61
C GLY A 45 -30.07 23.11 16.22
N LYS A 46 -31.02 24.04 16.02
CA LYS A 46 -32.42 23.85 16.40
C LYS A 46 -33.19 23.21 15.24
N GLY A 47 -34.11 22.30 15.54
CA GLY A 47 -34.91 21.60 14.53
C GLY A 47 -34.41 20.18 14.23
N PRO A 48 -34.95 19.53 13.19
CA PRO A 48 -34.61 18.15 12.87
C PRO A 48 -33.14 18.05 12.42
N ALA A 49 -32.41 17.13 13.04
CA ALA A 49 -31.08 16.74 12.59
C ALA A 49 -31.16 16.10 11.19
N PRO A 50 -30.06 16.12 10.41
CA PRO A 50 -30.01 15.38 9.16
C PRO A 50 -30.17 13.88 9.39
N ASP A 51 -31.00 13.24 8.56
CA ASP A 51 -31.22 11.78 8.58
C ASP A 51 -29.95 11.01 8.17
N ASP A 52 -29.10 11.63 7.34
CA ASP A 52 -27.77 11.13 6.94
C ASP A 52 -26.73 12.23 7.14
N SER A 53 -25.85 12.05 8.13
CA SER A 53 -24.73 12.96 8.40
C SER A 53 -23.77 13.07 7.20
N GLY A 54 -23.81 12.10 6.29
CA GLY A 54 -22.99 11.97 5.10
C GLY A 54 -23.32 12.94 3.96
N TRP A 55 -24.54 13.50 3.90
CA TRP A 55 -25.00 14.39 2.81
C TRP A 55 -25.70 15.64 3.33
N VAL A 56 -24.97 16.40 4.15
CA VAL A 56 -25.45 17.65 4.74
C VAL A 56 -25.06 18.83 3.84
N ARG A 57 -25.98 19.33 3.00
CA ARG A 57 -25.70 20.46 2.11
C ARG A 57 -25.59 21.79 2.86
N ASP A 58 -24.58 22.60 2.56
CA ASP A 58 -24.38 23.93 3.17
C ASP A 58 -25.31 24.98 2.54
N SER A 59 -26.17 25.61 3.36
CA SER A 59 -27.12 26.66 2.94
C SER A 59 -26.44 27.92 2.39
N ARG A 60 -25.15 28.10 2.63
CA ARG A 60 -24.34 29.20 2.07
C ARG A 60 -23.86 28.92 0.65
N LYS A 61 -24.05 27.70 0.14
CA LYS A 61 -23.55 27.21 -1.14
C LYS A 61 -24.66 26.55 -1.97
N VAL A 62 -25.82 27.19 -2.07
CA VAL A 62 -26.89 26.71 -2.95
C VAL A 62 -26.50 26.96 -4.39
N GLU A 63 -26.48 25.90 -5.20
CA GLU A 63 -26.16 25.98 -6.62
C GLU A 63 -26.98 24.98 -7.44
N ILE A 64 -27.72 25.50 -8.43
CA ILE A 64 -28.63 24.74 -9.30
C ILE A 64 -28.34 25.07 -10.76
N ILE A 65 -28.09 24.05 -11.56
CA ILE A 65 -27.75 24.13 -12.99
C ILE A 65 -28.94 23.64 -13.82
N VAL A 66 -29.36 24.44 -14.80
CA VAL A 66 -30.41 24.11 -15.78
C VAL A 66 -29.81 24.13 -17.18
N LYS A 67 -29.80 22.96 -17.84
CA LYS A 67 -29.17 22.72 -19.15
C LYS A 67 -30.19 22.67 -20.29
N GLU A 68 -31.47 22.66 -19.96
CA GLU A 68 -32.57 22.48 -20.89
C GLU A 68 -32.69 23.69 -21.84
N PRO A 69 -32.48 23.51 -23.15
CA PRO A 69 -32.46 24.63 -24.10
C PRO A 69 -33.82 25.27 -24.32
N ASN A 70 -34.92 24.56 -24.01
CA ASN A 70 -36.29 25.04 -24.13
C ASN A 70 -36.85 25.62 -22.81
N ALA A 71 -36.02 25.81 -21.79
CA ALA A 71 -36.42 26.43 -20.53
C ALA A 71 -36.96 27.86 -20.76
N ASP A 72 -38.12 28.15 -20.18
CA ASP A 72 -38.62 29.51 -20.07
C ASP A 72 -38.08 30.13 -18.78
N TRP A 73 -37.01 30.91 -18.92
CA TRP A 73 -36.31 31.52 -17.80
C TRP A 73 -37.16 32.51 -16.99
N ASN A 74 -38.25 33.02 -17.54
CA ASN A 74 -39.17 33.92 -16.83
C ASN A 74 -40.06 33.17 -15.83
N THR A 75 -40.14 31.85 -15.96
CA THR A 75 -40.91 30.99 -15.05
C THR A 75 -40.07 30.42 -13.91
N ALA A 76 -38.77 30.73 -13.87
CA ALA A 76 -37.88 30.27 -12.82
C ALA A 76 -38.27 30.92 -11.48
N LEU A 77 -38.68 30.10 -10.52
CA LEU A 77 -39.08 30.52 -9.18
C LEU A 77 -38.24 29.76 -8.14
N ILE A 78 -37.54 30.53 -7.30
CA ILE A 78 -36.83 30.01 -6.14
C ILE A 78 -37.56 30.48 -4.88
N ARG A 79 -37.90 29.56 -3.98
CA ARG A 79 -38.47 29.85 -2.66
C ARG A 79 -37.62 29.21 -1.58
N CYS A 80 -37.50 29.85 -0.43
CA CYS A 80 -36.86 29.29 0.75
C CYS A 80 -37.87 29.25 1.88
N LYS A 81 -37.94 28.12 2.58
CA LYS A 81 -38.76 27.94 3.78
C LYS A 81 -37.87 27.62 4.97
N SER A 82 -38.00 28.37 6.06
CA SER A 82 -37.33 28.04 7.32
C SER A 82 -37.96 26.78 7.91
N GLU A 83 -37.14 25.77 8.20
CA GLU A 83 -37.62 24.57 8.89
C GLU A 83 -37.87 24.84 10.39
N GLN A 84 -37.32 25.94 10.92
CA GLN A 84 -37.51 26.33 12.33
C GLN A 84 -38.80 27.13 12.55
N THR A 85 -39.12 28.10 11.68
CA THR A 85 -40.27 29.01 11.85
C THR A 85 -41.45 28.66 10.95
N GLY A 86 -41.22 27.89 9.88
CA GLY A 86 -42.20 27.63 8.83
C GLY A 86 -42.39 28.80 7.85
N GLU A 87 -41.76 29.95 8.08
CA GLU A 87 -41.85 31.13 7.20
C GLU A 87 -41.25 30.81 5.83
N GLU A 88 -41.92 31.27 4.76
CA GLU A 88 -41.49 31.09 3.38
C GLU A 88 -41.27 32.44 2.69
N ARG A 89 -40.18 32.55 1.93
CA ARG A 89 -39.82 33.75 1.16
C ARG A 89 -39.44 33.40 -0.27
N ILE A 90 -39.85 34.24 -1.21
CA ILE A 90 -39.38 34.19 -2.60
C ILE A 90 -37.97 34.79 -2.65
N VAL A 91 -37.04 34.09 -3.30
CA VAL A 91 -35.65 34.54 -3.43
C VAL A 91 -35.54 35.55 -4.57
N THR A 92 -35.01 36.72 -4.26
CA THR A 92 -34.76 37.79 -5.26
C THR A 92 -33.26 38.14 -5.32
N PRO A 93 -32.77 38.72 -6.44
CA PRO A 93 -31.38 39.17 -6.58
C PRO A 93 -30.85 40.00 -5.40
N ILE A 94 -31.67 40.89 -4.86
CA ILE A 94 -31.30 41.85 -3.82
C ILE A 94 -31.16 41.18 -2.44
N MET A 95 -31.99 40.17 -2.14
CA MET A 95 -32.09 39.63 -0.78
C MET A 95 -30.93 38.71 -0.39
N VAL A 96 -30.36 37.98 -1.35
CA VAL A 96 -29.36 36.94 -1.08
C VAL A 96 -28.09 37.03 -1.91
N ASP A 97 -27.94 38.10 -2.72
CA ASP A 97 -26.93 38.15 -3.78
C ASP A 97 -27.08 36.97 -4.75
N LEU A 98 -28.30 36.76 -5.25
CA LEU A 98 -28.58 35.69 -6.22
C LEU A 98 -27.85 35.99 -7.54
N LYS A 99 -26.90 35.14 -7.87
CA LYS A 99 -26.10 35.21 -9.10
C LYS A 99 -26.65 34.22 -10.11
N ILE A 100 -27.00 34.75 -11.29
CA ILE A 100 -27.41 33.96 -12.45
C ILE A 100 -26.32 34.10 -13.50
N THR A 101 -25.65 33.00 -13.81
CA THR A 101 -24.55 32.96 -14.77
C THR A 101 -24.76 31.86 -15.80
N GLY A 102 -23.90 31.83 -16.83
CA GLY A 102 -23.78 30.64 -17.67
C GLY A 102 -23.25 29.44 -16.88
N ILE A 103 -23.49 28.23 -17.38
CA ILE A 103 -22.95 26.99 -16.80
C ILE A 103 -21.42 27.01 -16.96
N PRO A 104 -20.64 26.77 -15.89
CA PRO A 104 -19.19 26.73 -15.98
C PRO A 104 -18.72 25.51 -16.80
N ALA A 105 -17.60 25.65 -17.50
CA ALA A 105 -17.02 24.56 -18.28
C ALA A 105 -16.52 23.41 -17.39
N THR A 106 -16.09 23.72 -16.18
CA THR A 106 -15.65 22.79 -15.14
C THR A 106 -16.29 23.17 -13.81
N LEU A 107 -16.82 22.18 -13.09
CA LEU A 107 -17.37 22.36 -11.75
C LEU A 107 -16.26 22.22 -10.70
N GLY A 108 -16.46 22.83 -9.52
CA GLY A 108 -15.56 22.72 -8.38
C GLY A 108 -15.41 24.03 -7.61
N ASP A 109 -14.57 24.02 -6.58
CA ASP A 109 -14.36 25.17 -5.68
C ASP A 109 -13.85 26.43 -6.39
N ASN A 110 -13.18 26.26 -7.54
CA ASN A 110 -12.62 27.33 -8.36
C ASN A 110 -13.28 27.42 -9.75
N ALA A 111 -14.54 26.98 -9.88
CA ALA A 111 -15.27 27.05 -11.14
C ALA A 111 -15.31 28.48 -11.70
N ASN A 112 -14.99 28.64 -12.98
CA ASN A 112 -15.11 29.91 -13.68
C ASN A 112 -16.47 29.99 -14.38
N TYR A 113 -17.29 30.96 -13.98
CA TYR A 113 -18.66 31.10 -14.44
C TYR A 113 -18.75 32.16 -15.54
N PRO A 114 -19.07 31.77 -16.79
CA PRO A 114 -19.19 32.73 -17.88
C PRO A 114 -20.47 33.57 -17.75
N SER A 115 -20.56 34.64 -18.54
CA SER A 115 -21.84 35.35 -18.73
C SER A 115 -22.92 34.42 -19.29
N ILE A 116 -24.19 34.78 -19.10
CA ILE A 116 -25.35 33.97 -19.55
C ILE A 116 -25.28 33.69 -21.06
N GLU A 117 -24.90 34.68 -21.86
CA GLU A 117 -24.79 34.59 -23.33
C GLU A 117 -23.76 33.55 -23.79
N ASN A 118 -22.71 33.35 -23.00
CA ASN A 118 -21.61 32.43 -23.30
C ASN A 118 -21.81 31.04 -22.68
N GLY A 119 -22.94 30.78 -22.02
CA GLY A 119 -23.26 29.52 -21.34
C GLY A 119 -24.27 28.65 -22.09
N LYS A 120 -24.13 27.32 -21.99
CA LYS A 120 -25.09 26.33 -22.55
C LYS A 120 -26.29 26.07 -21.63
N GLY A 121 -26.79 27.12 -20.98
CA GLY A 121 -27.82 27.04 -19.93
C GLY A 121 -27.54 28.05 -18.81
N ARG A 122 -28.26 27.94 -17.69
CA ARG A 122 -28.12 28.86 -16.55
C ARG A 122 -27.72 28.13 -15.27
N CYS A 123 -26.92 28.81 -14.45
CA CYS A 123 -26.54 28.41 -13.12
C CYS A 123 -27.04 29.46 -12.12
N PHE A 124 -27.84 29.03 -11.14
CA PHE A 124 -28.39 29.86 -10.08
C PHE A 124 -27.59 29.61 -8.80
N ARG A 125 -26.99 30.65 -8.23
CA ARG A 125 -26.14 30.56 -7.02
C ARG A 125 -26.52 31.61 -6.01
N PHE A 126 -26.70 31.22 -4.75
CA PHE A 126 -27.02 32.15 -3.67
C PHE A 126 -26.70 31.58 -2.28
N ASP A 127 -26.71 32.47 -1.28
CA ASP A 127 -26.56 32.14 0.13
C ASP A 127 -27.93 32.21 0.82
N ALA A 128 -28.54 31.06 1.07
CA ALA A 128 -29.85 30.97 1.70
C ALA A 128 -29.81 31.32 3.20
N SER A 129 -28.64 31.23 3.84
CA SER A 129 -28.47 31.60 5.27
C SER A 129 -28.70 33.10 5.53
N LYS A 130 -28.65 33.93 4.48
CA LYS A 130 -29.00 35.36 4.54
C LYS A 130 -30.50 35.61 4.66
N LEU A 131 -31.36 34.66 4.25
CA LEU A 131 -32.81 34.77 4.41
C LEU A 131 -33.27 34.27 5.77
N PHE A 132 -32.79 33.08 6.14
CA PHE A 132 -33.15 32.39 7.36
C PHE A 132 -31.89 31.82 8.00
N PRO A 133 -31.64 32.10 9.29
CA PRO A 133 -30.62 31.37 10.02
C PRO A 133 -31.07 29.90 10.20
N GLY A 134 -30.09 28.99 10.18
CA GLY A 134 -30.31 27.56 10.41
C GLY A 134 -30.81 26.78 9.20
N THR A 135 -31.53 25.68 9.45
CA THR A 135 -32.00 24.75 8.41
C THR A 135 -33.10 25.37 7.54
N VAL A 136 -32.93 25.25 6.22
CA VAL A 136 -33.84 25.81 5.21
C VAL A 136 -34.14 24.80 4.11
N THR A 137 -35.38 24.78 3.64
CA THR A 137 -35.76 24.04 2.43
C THR A 137 -35.83 25.01 1.25
N VAL A 138 -35.03 24.73 0.22
CA VAL A 138 -35.00 25.46 -1.05
C VAL A 138 -35.90 24.74 -2.04
N PHE A 139 -36.90 25.46 -2.54
CA PHE A 139 -37.74 25.04 -3.64
C PHE A 139 -37.28 25.72 -4.94
N PHE A 140 -37.16 24.96 -6.02
CA PHE A 140 -36.84 25.49 -7.34
C PHE A 140 -37.77 24.91 -8.39
N THR A 141 -38.52 25.77 -9.08
CA THR A 141 -39.38 25.36 -10.19
C THR A 141 -39.06 26.15 -11.45
N ILE A 142 -39.12 25.49 -12.61
CA ILE A 142 -39.03 26.12 -13.93
C ILE A 142 -39.86 25.35 -14.94
N LYS A 143 -40.46 26.06 -15.89
CA LYS A 143 -41.25 25.51 -16.99
C LYS A 143 -40.51 25.66 -18.31
N ASN A 144 -40.88 24.86 -19.30
CA ASN A 144 -40.52 25.15 -20.69
C ASN A 144 -41.46 26.21 -21.28
N LYS A 145 -41.17 26.62 -22.52
CA LYS A 145 -42.01 27.57 -23.28
C LYS A 145 -43.45 27.09 -23.53
N ASP A 146 -43.72 25.79 -23.41
CA ASP A 146 -45.06 25.20 -23.53
C ASP A 146 -45.83 25.19 -22.19
N GLY A 147 -45.24 25.76 -21.13
CA GLY A 147 -45.83 25.80 -19.78
C GLY A 147 -45.71 24.51 -18.97
N LYS A 148 -45.06 23.47 -19.51
CA LYS A 148 -44.78 22.20 -18.80
C LYS A 148 -43.63 22.41 -17.81
N VAL A 149 -43.82 21.97 -16.56
CA VAL A 149 -42.75 21.95 -15.55
C VAL A 149 -41.65 21.01 -16.02
N ILE A 150 -40.44 21.54 -16.21
CA ILE A 150 -39.25 20.78 -16.59
C ILE A 150 -38.30 20.54 -15.42
N ARG A 151 -38.46 21.30 -14.34
CA ARG A 151 -37.78 21.04 -13.07
C ARG A 151 -38.64 21.50 -11.91
N ASP A 152 -38.70 20.64 -10.90
CA ASP A 152 -39.28 20.90 -9.60
C ASP A 152 -38.41 20.22 -8.55
N LEU A 153 -37.79 21.01 -7.69
CA LEU A 153 -36.87 20.55 -6.66
C LEU A 153 -37.35 21.05 -5.30
N SER A 154 -37.21 20.18 -4.30
CA SER A 154 -37.35 20.51 -2.89
C SER A 154 -36.12 19.96 -2.18
N LEU A 155 -35.22 20.84 -1.75
CA LEU A 155 -33.89 20.49 -1.27
C LEU A 155 -33.67 21.08 0.11
N ARG A 156 -33.39 20.23 1.09
CA ARG A 156 -33.00 20.67 2.43
C ARG A 156 -31.51 21.05 2.46
N TYR A 157 -31.23 22.21 3.05
CA TYR A 157 -29.89 22.75 3.31
C TYR A 157 -29.78 23.13 4.78
N TYR A 158 -28.57 23.05 5.32
CA TYR A 158 -28.28 23.36 6.72
C TYR A 158 -27.24 24.47 6.83
N ASP A 159 -27.33 25.25 7.91
CA ASP A 159 -26.31 26.24 8.24
C ASP A 159 -25.10 25.56 8.87
N ILE A 160 -23.89 25.83 8.36
CA ILE A 160 -22.66 25.26 8.94
C ILE A 160 -22.49 25.60 10.42
N ARG A 161 -23.06 26.72 10.87
CA ARG A 161 -22.95 27.20 12.25
C ARG A 161 -23.70 26.31 13.23
N ASP A 162 -24.63 25.52 12.72
CA ASP A 162 -25.36 24.51 13.48
C ASP A 162 -24.56 23.21 13.63
N PHE A 163 -23.33 23.14 13.15
CA PHE A 163 -22.47 21.96 13.27
C PHE A 163 -21.21 22.24 14.09
N ALA A 164 -20.72 21.20 14.73
CA ALA A 164 -19.41 21.18 15.37
C ALA A 164 -18.61 19.97 14.93
N PHE A 165 -17.28 20.06 15.01
CA PHE A 165 -16.40 18.91 14.88
C PHE A 165 -16.77 17.84 15.93
N SER A 166 -16.75 16.57 15.52
CA SER A 166 -16.83 15.42 16.42
C SER A 166 -15.80 14.36 16.03
N ALA A 167 -15.14 13.80 17.04
CA ALA A 167 -14.26 12.64 16.88
C ALA A 167 -15.04 11.31 16.93
N THR A 168 -16.27 11.33 17.47
CA THR A 168 -17.05 10.14 17.85
C THR A 168 -18.48 10.16 17.30
N GLY A 169 -18.77 11.03 16.33
CA GLY A 169 -20.10 11.13 15.74
C GLY A 169 -21.25 11.43 16.73
N PRO A 170 -22.50 11.28 16.26
CA PRO A 170 -23.72 11.43 17.07
C PRO A 170 -23.91 10.42 18.22
N ASP A 171 -23.50 9.16 18.07
CA ASP A 171 -23.70 8.12 19.10
C ASP A 171 -22.70 8.23 20.28
N GLY A 172 -21.66 9.06 20.15
CA GLY A 172 -20.63 9.26 21.16
C GLY A 172 -19.58 8.16 21.22
N ILE A 173 -19.55 7.27 20.22
CA ILE A 173 -18.61 6.15 20.10
C ILE A 173 -17.62 6.46 18.97
N SER A 174 -16.33 6.25 19.22
CA SER A 174 -15.34 6.42 18.16
C SER A 174 -15.52 5.36 17.08
N ASP A 175 -15.56 5.77 15.82
CA ASP A 175 -15.57 4.90 14.65
C ASP A 175 -14.31 4.01 14.55
N ASP A 176 -13.30 4.18 15.40
CA ASP A 176 -12.09 3.35 15.45
C ASP A 176 -11.84 2.71 16.83
N LYS A 177 -12.89 2.61 17.66
CA LYS A 177 -12.78 2.18 19.05
C LYS A 177 -12.15 0.79 19.20
N ILE A 178 -12.56 -0.19 18.39
CA ILE A 178 -12.03 -1.57 18.48
C ILE A 178 -10.55 -1.57 18.09
N LEU A 179 -10.17 -0.87 17.03
CA LEU A 179 -8.76 -0.66 16.67
C LEU A 179 -7.96 -0.07 17.85
N GLN A 180 -8.49 0.97 18.49
CA GLN A 180 -7.84 1.63 19.62
C GLN A 180 -7.62 0.67 20.78
N GLU A 181 -8.63 -0.11 21.14
CA GLU A 181 -8.62 -0.98 22.33
C GLU A 181 -7.85 -2.29 22.11
N ASP A 182 -7.93 -2.89 20.92
CA ASP A 182 -7.31 -4.18 20.59
C ASP A 182 -5.88 -4.03 20.05
N VAL A 183 -5.51 -2.88 19.47
CA VAL A 183 -4.18 -2.67 18.85
C VAL A 183 -3.44 -1.44 19.39
N LEU A 184 -3.95 -0.23 19.16
CA LEU A 184 -3.15 1.00 19.37
C LEU A 184 -2.83 1.23 20.86
N THR A 185 -3.80 1.06 21.75
CA THR A 185 -3.62 1.19 23.21
C THR A 185 -2.69 0.11 23.78
N PRO A 186 -2.84 -1.19 23.45
CA PRO A 186 -1.86 -2.21 23.83
C PRO A 186 -0.43 -1.90 23.38
N VAL A 187 -0.24 -1.45 22.14
CA VAL A 187 1.08 -1.06 21.61
C VAL A 187 1.62 0.13 22.39
N LYS A 188 0.83 1.21 22.56
CA LYS A 188 1.24 2.39 23.32
C LYS A 188 1.65 2.02 24.75
N ARG A 189 0.84 1.23 25.45
CA ARG A 189 1.15 0.73 26.79
C ARG A 189 2.45 -0.06 26.81
N PHE A 190 2.67 -0.95 25.84
CA PHE A 190 3.92 -1.71 25.76
C PHE A 190 5.14 -0.80 25.62
N LEU A 191 5.04 0.27 24.81
CA LEU A 191 6.13 1.21 24.56
C LEU A 191 6.41 2.15 25.75
N GLU A 192 5.42 2.39 26.59
CA GLU A 192 5.49 3.32 27.73
C GLU A 192 5.71 2.64 29.08
N GLU A 193 5.58 1.32 29.14
CA GLU A 193 5.74 0.53 30.35
C GLU A 193 7.20 0.56 30.85
N PRO A 194 7.47 1.06 32.08
CA PRO A 194 8.83 1.14 32.62
C PRO A 194 9.56 -0.20 32.71
N LYS A 195 8.83 -1.31 32.88
CA LYS A 195 9.43 -2.66 32.93
C LYS A 195 10.03 -3.11 31.59
N ASN A 196 9.60 -2.47 30.49
CA ASN A 196 10.12 -2.73 29.15
C ASN A 196 11.23 -1.74 28.77
N ALA A 197 11.51 -0.74 29.62
CA ALA A 197 12.53 0.26 29.37
C ALA A 197 13.91 -0.38 29.24
N ARG A 198 14.83 0.38 28.65
CA ARG A 198 16.25 0.04 28.65
C ARG A 198 16.80 0.01 30.10
N PRO A 199 17.94 -0.66 30.34
CA PRO A 199 18.59 -0.64 31.65
C PRO A 199 18.89 0.77 32.20
N ASP A 200 19.04 1.76 31.33
CA ASP A 200 19.24 3.17 31.66
C ASP A 200 17.94 3.94 31.99
N GLY A 201 16.79 3.27 31.99
CA GLY A 201 15.47 3.86 32.25
C GLY A 201 14.80 4.49 31.03
N THR A 202 15.46 4.54 29.86
CA THR A 202 14.86 5.08 28.64
C THR A 202 13.69 4.21 28.18
N LEU A 203 12.49 4.80 28.06
CA LEU A 203 11.29 4.11 27.60
C LEU A 203 11.44 3.67 26.13
N LEU A 204 10.78 2.57 25.77
CA LEU A 204 10.83 2.07 24.39
C LEU A 204 10.28 3.09 23.39
N LYS A 205 9.25 3.87 23.73
CA LYS A 205 8.73 4.93 22.84
C LYS A 205 9.78 5.98 22.41
N GLU A 206 10.84 6.15 23.20
CA GLU A 206 11.95 7.08 22.94
C GLU A 206 13.14 6.39 22.29
N HIS A 207 13.22 5.06 22.39
CA HIS A 207 14.33 4.25 21.88
C HIS A 207 14.04 3.62 20.52
N ILE A 208 12.85 3.03 20.33
CA ILE A 208 12.52 2.32 19.10
C ILE A 208 12.19 3.30 17.98
N LEU A 209 12.63 2.96 16.77
CA LEU A 209 12.39 3.76 15.58
C LEU A 209 11.35 3.13 14.66
N TYR A 210 11.28 1.80 14.69
CA TYR A 210 10.49 1.02 13.76
C TYR A 210 9.46 0.14 14.47
N ILE A 211 8.28 0.00 13.88
CA ILE A 211 7.27 -1.00 14.26
C ILE A 211 7.07 -1.90 13.05
N VAL A 212 7.13 -3.21 13.25
CA VAL A 212 6.93 -4.19 12.19
C VAL A 212 5.61 -4.91 12.41
N VAL A 213 4.70 -4.82 11.44
CA VAL A 213 3.48 -5.61 11.42
C VAL A 213 3.80 -6.94 10.74
N VAL A 214 3.59 -8.04 11.44
CA VAL A 214 3.90 -9.38 10.94
C VAL A 214 2.66 -10.09 10.42
N HIS A 215 2.88 -11.11 9.59
CA HIS A 215 1.86 -12.00 9.03
C HIS A 215 0.80 -12.39 10.06
N GLY A 216 -0.47 -12.32 9.64
CA GLY A 216 -1.64 -12.70 10.43
C GLY A 216 -2.39 -11.53 11.09
N LEU A 217 -1.78 -10.34 11.19
CA LEU A 217 -2.48 -9.13 11.65
C LEU A 217 -3.30 -8.47 10.53
N PRO A 218 -4.39 -7.72 10.85
CA PRO A 218 -5.27 -7.14 9.85
C PRO A 218 -4.53 -6.14 8.98
N TYR A 219 -4.94 -6.03 7.72
CA TYR A 219 -4.32 -5.10 6.77
C TYR A 219 -4.85 -3.68 6.93
N SER A 220 -6.09 -3.54 7.39
CA SER A 220 -6.78 -2.27 7.41
C SER A 220 -7.65 -2.08 8.67
N ALA A 221 -7.97 -0.84 8.95
CA ALA A 221 -8.93 -0.41 9.96
C ALA A 221 -9.51 0.95 9.56
N ASN A 222 -10.50 1.44 10.30
CA ASN A 222 -11.02 2.79 10.05
C ASN A 222 -9.91 3.84 10.22
N GLY A 223 -9.95 4.86 9.36
CA GLY A 223 -9.13 6.06 9.42
C GLY A 223 -9.48 6.92 10.63
N ILE A 224 -8.72 7.97 10.86
CA ILE A 224 -8.88 8.83 12.03
C ILE A 224 -10.24 9.55 11.95
N PHE A 225 -11.02 9.45 13.02
CA PHE A 225 -12.38 9.98 13.12
C PHE A 225 -13.39 9.36 12.12
N GLY A 226 -13.05 8.26 11.45
CA GLY A 226 -13.93 7.63 10.46
C GLY A 226 -14.18 8.46 9.18
N ILE A 227 -13.40 9.54 8.96
CA ILE A 227 -13.63 10.48 7.86
C ILE A 227 -13.08 9.92 6.55
N ASP A 228 -13.83 10.09 5.45
CA ASP A 228 -13.32 9.83 4.09
C ASP A 228 -12.16 10.80 3.76
N HIS A 229 -10.93 10.32 3.58
CA HIS A 229 -9.77 11.17 3.30
C HIS A 229 -9.37 11.09 1.82
N GLY A 230 -9.33 12.20 1.07
CA GLY A 230 -8.69 12.12 -0.25
C GLY A 230 -8.66 13.29 -1.21
N ALA A 231 -8.04 13.02 -2.37
CA ALA A 231 -7.52 14.01 -3.33
C ALA A 231 -8.45 14.26 -4.54
N THR A 232 -9.68 13.73 -4.51
CA THR A 232 -10.69 13.89 -5.55
C THR A 232 -11.94 14.53 -4.93
N ALA A 233 -12.97 14.77 -5.74
CA ALA A 233 -14.24 15.32 -5.27
C ALA A 233 -15.33 14.25 -5.16
N ASN A 234 -15.01 12.97 -5.43
CA ASN A 234 -16.01 11.90 -5.50
C ASN A 234 -16.19 11.23 -4.13
N LYS A 235 -17.44 11.10 -3.65
CA LYS A 235 -17.72 10.35 -2.41
C LYS A 235 -17.40 8.88 -2.61
N GLY A 236 -16.78 8.24 -1.62
CA GLY A 236 -16.44 6.80 -1.67
C GLY A 236 -15.21 6.46 -2.53
N ASP A 237 -14.69 7.40 -3.31
CA ASP A 237 -13.41 7.31 -4.04
C ASP A 237 -12.19 7.51 -3.12
N HIS A 238 -12.47 7.85 -1.86
CA HIS A 238 -11.53 8.15 -0.79
C HIS A 238 -11.53 7.10 0.30
N GLY A 239 -12.70 6.50 0.55
CA GLY A 239 -12.84 5.48 1.55
C GLY A 239 -12.57 5.98 2.98
N SER A 240 -13.20 5.34 3.96
CA SER A 240 -13.00 5.62 5.38
C SER A 240 -11.92 4.75 6.01
N LEU A 241 -11.30 3.85 5.24
CA LEU A 241 -10.31 2.89 5.72
C LEU A 241 -8.88 3.37 5.48
N ALA A 242 -8.02 3.15 6.47
CA ALA A 242 -6.58 3.34 6.40
C ALA A 242 -5.84 2.00 6.53
N SER A 243 -4.56 1.99 6.18
CA SER A 243 -3.69 0.85 6.50
C SER A 243 -3.42 0.81 7.99
N LEU A 244 -3.35 -0.38 8.58
CA LEU A 244 -3.03 -0.54 10.00
C LEU A 244 -1.67 0.06 10.34
N GLU A 245 -0.73 -0.09 9.41
CA GLU A 245 0.64 0.41 9.47
C GLU A 245 0.66 1.93 9.64
N GLN A 246 -0.17 2.65 8.89
CA GLN A 246 -0.21 4.11 9.00
C GLN A 246 -0.94 4.60 10.25
N ARG A 247 -1.90 3.81 10.77
CA ARG A 247 -2.49 4.05 12.10
C ARG A 247 -1.44 3.89 13.21
N LEU A 248 -0.55 2.89 13.09
CA LEU A 248 0.59 2.71 14.00
C LEU A 248 1.69 3.76 13.81
N GLN A 249 1.95 4.19 12.58
CA GLN A 249 2.91 5.24 12.25
C GLN A 249 2.56 6.53 12.97
N THR A 250 1.26 6.84 13.05
CA THR A 250 0.74 8.08 13.66
C THR A 250 0.28 7.92 15.11
N LEU A 251 0.73 6.87 15.81
CA LEU A 251 0.31 6.53 17.17
C LEU A 251 0.46 7.69 18.19
N TYR A 252 1.41 8.61 17.95
CA TYR A 252 1.68 9.76 18.82
C TYR A 252 1.39 11.10 18.15
N TYR A 253 0.62 11.10 17.06
CA TYR A 253 0.02 12.33 16.57
C TYR A 253 -1.13 12.60 17.52
N GLY A 254 -1.13 13.74 18.21
CA GLY A 254 -2.15 14.10 19.20
C GLY A 254 -3.52 14.36 18.58
N TRP A 255 -4.12 13.34 17.96
CA TRP A 255 -5.38 13.42 17.22
C TRP A 255 -6.50 13.98 18.10
N ASP A 256 -6.61 13.53 19.34
CA ASP A 256 -7.63 13.97 20.31
C ASP A 256 -7.56 15.47 20.64
N ALA A 257 -6.40 16.10 20.43
CA ALA A 257 -6.22 17.53 20.64
C ALA A 257 -6.60 18.38 19.41
N LEU A 258 -6.83 17.76 18.25
CA LEU A 258 -7.20 18.48 17.04
C LEU A 258 -8.65 18.95 17.09
N LYS A 259 -8.86 20.20 16.64
CA LYS A 259 -10.19 20.79 16.42
C LYS A 259 -10.21 21.39 15.02
N PRO A 260 -10.29 20.55 13.97
CA PRO A 260 -10.27 21.04 12.61
C PRO A 260 -11.48 21.95 12.34
N PRO A 261 -11.31 23.02 11.55
CA PRO A 261 -12.43 23.86 11.16
C PRO A 261 -13.40 23.08 10.27
N LEU A 262 -14.68 23.46 10.33
CA LEU A 262 -15.69 22.99 9.40
C LEU A 262 -15.60 23.79 8.11
N ILE A 263 -15.76 23.10 6.99
CA ILE A 263 -15.69 23.68 5.65
C ILE A 263 -16.88 23.19 4.80
N PRO A 264 -17.36 24.02 3.85
CA PRO A 264 -18.12 23.51 2.71
C PRO A 264 -17.13 22.81 1.77
N PHE A 265 -17.40 21.56 1.42
CA PHE A 265 -16.57 20.76 0.52
C PHE A 265 -17.36 20.38 -0.73
N TYR A 266 -16.87 20.77 -1.90
CA TYR A 266 -17.48 20.42 -3.18
C TYR A 266 -17.43 18.91 -3.43
N MET A 267 -18.56 18.35 -3.87
CA MET A 267 -18.68 16.95 -4.27
C MET A 267 -19.03 16.84 -5.75
N ALA A 268 -18.23 16.09 -6.50
CA ALA A 268 -18.53 15.69 -7.87
C ALA A 268 -19.60 14.59 -7.85
N GLY A 269 -20.87 15.02 -7.81
CA GLY A 269 -22.05 14.14 -7.77
C GLY A 269 -22.84 14.28 -6.48
N GLY A 270 -23.57 13.22 -6.11
CA GLY A 270 -24.43 13.18 -4.92
C GLY A 270 -25.92 13.19 -5.21
N PRO A 271 -26.77 13.25 -4.16
CA PRO A 271 -28.21 13.29 -4.32
C PRO A 271 -28.61 14.48 -5.20
N ASP A 272 -29.51 14.24 -6.15
CA ASP A 272 -30.06 15.22 -7.09
C ASP A 272 -29.05 15.88 -8.06
N ALA A 273 -27.81 15.35 -8.16
CA ALA A 273 -26.82 15.86 -9.10
C ALA A 273 -27.24 15.67 -10.57
N ASP A 274 -27.94 14.58 -10.86
CA ASP A 274 -28.60 14.29 -12.15
C ASP A 274 -29.68 15.33 -12.48
N LYS A 275 -30.31 15.91 -11.45
CA LYS A 275 -31.27 17.02 -11.58
C LYS A 275 -30.61 18.39 -11.63
N GLY A 276 -29.28 18.45 -11.72
CA GLY A 276 -28.50 19.67 -11.86
C GLY A 276 -28.12 20.35 -10.54
N VAL A 277 -28.26 19.69 -9.39
CA VAL A 277 -27.81 20.24 -8.11
C VAL A 277 -26.30 20.09 -7.97
N VAL A 278 -25.61 21.16 -7.61
CA VAL A 278 -24.17 21.11 -7.28
C VAL A 278 -24.03 20.98 -5.77
N ASN A 279 -23.48 19.86 -5.32
CA ASN A 279 -23.43 19.52 -3.90
C ASN A 279 -22.17 20.09 -3.24
N HIS A 280 -22.37 20.90 -2.20
CA HIS A 280 -21.34 21.29 -1.24
C HIS A 280 -21.75 20.77 0.13
N ILE A 281 -21.02 19.79 0.67
CA ILE A 281 -21.33 19.18 1.96
C ILE A 281 -20.60 19.89 3.10
N ILE A 282 -21.22 19.91 4.28
CA ILE A 282 -20.58 20.35 5.53
C ILE A 282 -19.72 19.20 6.05
N THR A 283 -18.43 19.45 6.24
CA THR A 283 -17.47 18.47 6.76
C THR A 283 -16.29 19.19 7.42
N THR A 284 -15.29 18.45 7.89
CA THR A 284 -14.08 19.02 8.49
C THR A 284 -12.97 19.20 7.45
N ALA A 285 -12.03 20.10 7.72
CA ALA A 285 -10.83 20.23 6.89
C ALA A 285 -9.94 18.97 6.85
N LEU A 286 -10.16 17.97 7.72
CA LEU A 286 -9.47 16.67 7.67
C LEU A 286 -10.00 15.75 6.56
N ARG A 287 -11.05 16.14 5.83
CA ARG A 287 -11.45 15.46 4.59
C ARG A 287 -10.40 15.59 3.49
N HIS A 288 -9.61 16.68 3.52
CA HIS A 288 -8.47 16.83 2.62
C HIS A 288 -7.35 15.85 2.99
N PRO A 289 -6.51 15.44 2.02
CA PRO A 289 -5.41 14.52 2.29
C PRO A 289 -4.40 15.08 3.28
N LEU A 290 -4.00 14.25 4.24
CA LEU A 290 -2.96 14.59 5.22
C LEU A 290 -1.57 14.39 4.59
N THR A 291 -1.16 15.34 3.74
CA THR A 291 0.04 15.23 2.90
C THR A 291 1.15 16.22 3.25
N GLY A 292 2.37 15.87 2.88
CA GLY A 292 3.52 16.77 2.89
C GLY A 292 4.20 16.91 4.26
N SER A 293 5.16 17.83 4.33
CA SER A 293 6.02 18.02 5.52
C SER A 293 5.26 18.45 6.78
N ARG A 294 4.06 19.03 6.63
CA ARG A 294 3.17 19.35 7.74
C ARG A 294 2.75 18.09 8.51
N TRP A 295 2.48 17.00 7.78
CA TRP A 295 1.98 15.75 8.35
C TRP A 295 3.06 14.68 8.45
N ASN A 296 4.10 14.74 7.61
CA ASN A 296 5.26 13.86 7.67
C ASN A 296 6.52 14.68 7.95
N PRO A 297 6.94 14.81 9.23
CA PRO A 297 8.07 15.67 9.58
C PRO A 297 9.43 15.14 9.10
N TYR A 298 9.49 13.91 8.60
CA TYR A 298 10.72 13.28 8.08
C TYR A 298 10.84 13.33 6.55
N MET A 299 9.80 13.82 5.86
CA MET A 299 9.72 13.82 4.40
C MET A 299 10.92 14.56 3.78
N HIS A 300 11.52 13.98 2.75
CA HIS A 300 12.61 14.64 2.03
C HIS A 300 12.11 15.91 1.30
N PRO A 301 12.89 17.02 1.27
CA PRO A 301 12.46 18.28 0.66
C PRO A 301 12.07 18.18 -0.81
N ASP A 302 12.66 17.24 -1.56
CA ASP A 302 12.39 17.00 -2.98
C ASP A 302 11.48 15.80 -3.28
N THR A 303 10.86 15.20 -2.26
CA THR A 303 9.89 14.11 -2.46
C THR A 303 8.76 14.57 -3.37
N TYR A 304 8.49 13.77 -4.41
CA TYR A 304 7.55 14.05 -5.50
C TYR A 304 7.79 15.37 -6.23
N TYR A 305 9.05 15.76 -6.43
CA TYR A 305 9.39 16.97 -7.20
C TYR A 305 8.73 16.97 -8.60
N SER A 306 8.54 15.80 -9.21
CA SER A 306 7.89 15.64 -10.52
C SER A 306 6.41 16.08 -10.54
N LEU A 307 5.75 16.12 -9.38
CA LEU A 307 4.38 16.61 -9.21
C LEU A 307 4.32 18.13 -8.98
N ARG A 308 5.46 18.79 -8.75
CA ARG A 308 5.52 20.24 -8.53
C ARG A 308 5.42 20.99 -9.86
N ARG A 309 4.77 22.15 -9.82
CA ARG A 309 4.67 23.06 -10.98
C ARG A 309 6.06 23.54 -11.42
N GLU A 310 6.95 23.83 -10.47
CA GLU A 310 8.35 24.14 -10.72
C GLU A 310 9.16 22.84 -10.79
N LYS A 311 9.58 22.46 -12.00
CA LYS A 311 10.40 21.26 -12.25
C LYS A 311 11.88 21.53 -11.99
N LYS A 312 12.24 21.92 -10.77
CA LYS A 312 13.66 21.96 -10.37
C LYS A 312 14.17 20.53 -10.20
N PRO A 313 15.37 20.19 -10.71
CA PRO A 313 15.99 18.91 -10.42
C PRO A 313 16.14 18.70 -8.90
N PRO A 314 15.95 17.48 -8.39
CA PRO A 314 16.19 17.19 -6.97
C PRO A 314 17.68 17.40 -6.63
N GLU A 315 17.94 17.76 -5.37
CA GLU A 315 19.29 17.93 -4.85
C GLU A 315 19.62 16.85 -3.81
N PHE A 316 20.90 16.50 -3.69
CA PHE A 316 21.33 15.53 -2.69
C PHE A 316 21.52 16.24 -1.35
N HIS A 317 20.67 15.90 -0.37
CA HIS A 317 20.73 16.48 0.97
C HIS A 317 21.40 15.49 1.92
N LYS A 318 22.44 15.93 2.64
CA LYS A 318 23.01 15.11 3.71
C LYS A 318 22.10 15.16 4.94
N LEU A 319 21.07 14.33 4.95
CA LEU A 319 20.07 14.30 6.02
C LEU A 319 20.65 13.68 7.31
N PRO A 320 20.28 14.16 8.51
CA PRO A 320 20.64 13.47 9.76
C PRO A 320 20.04 12.05 9.82
N SER A 321 20.60 11.17 10.66
CA SER A 321 20.00 9.85 10.90
C SER A 321 18.59 9.99 11.46
N PHE A 322 17.75 8.98 11.23
CA PHE A 322 16.40 8.98 11.78
C PHE A 322 16.38 9.13 13.30
N SER A 323 17.31 8.48 14.01
CA SER A 323 17.48 8.61 15.45
C SER A 323 17.80 10.02 15.93
N MET A 324 18.57 10.80 15.16
CA MET A 324 18.88 12.20 15.49
C MET A 324 17.67 13.10 15.22
N GLN A 325 17.06 13.00 14.03
CA GLN A 325 15.85 13.77 13.70
C GLN A 325 14.73 13.53 14.70
N ARG A 326 14.60 12.28 15.18
CA ARG A 326 13.60 11.92 16.18
C ARG A 326 13.75 12.69 17.50
N LYS A 327 14.96 13.06 17.89
CA LYS A 327 15.21 13.85 19.11
C LYS A 327 14.88 15.32 18.95
N GLU A 328 14.97 15.83 17.72
CA GLU A 328 14.66 17.23 17.37
C GLU A 328 13.16 17.47 17.22
N ILE A 329 12.43 16.45 16.76
CA ILE A 329 10.97 16.50 16.63
C ILE A 329 10.32 16.36 18.01
N GLY A 330 9.42 17.29 18.34
CA GLY A 330 8.79 17.37 19.65
C GLY A 330 8.13 16.05 20.08
N ARG A 331 8.17 15.76 21.39
CA ARG A 331 7.73 14.50 22.01
C ARG A 331 6.25 14.14 21.76
N ASN A 332 5.44 15.08 21.29
CA ASN A 332 3.99 14.94 21.15
C ASN A 332 3.50 14.92 19.69
N PHE A 333 4.42 14.94 18.70
CA PHE A 333 4.05 14.90 17.30
C PHE A 333 5.16 14.26 16.46
N PHE A 334 5.25 12.94 16.51
CA PHE A 334 6.27 12.18 15.80
C PHE A 334 5.69 10.91 15.18
N ALA A 335 6.41 10.34 14.19
CA ALA A 335 6.00 9.14 13.46
C ALA A 335 6.98 7.97 13.63
N TYR A 336 6.52 6.73 13.78
CA TYR A 336 7.40 5.56 13.67
C TYR A 336 7.58 5.17 12.20
N GLY A 337 8.73 4.62 11.83
CA GLY A 337 8.84 3.92 10.54
C GLY A 337 8.07 2.61 10.66
N VAL A 338 6.98 2.45 9.92
CA VAL A 338 6.16 1.24 10.01
C VAL A 338 6.14 0.54 8.67
N SER A 339 6.47 -0.75 8.70
CA SER A 339 6.38 -1.62 7.54
C SER A 339 5.76 -2.95 7.92
N ARG A 340 5.40 -3.71 6.90
CA ARG A 340 4.85 -5.04 7.05
C ARG A 340 5.79 -6.09 6.48
N ILE A 341 5.83 -7.24 7.14
CA ILE A 341 6.44 -8.47 6.64
C ILE A 341 5.30 -9.48 6.45
N ASP A 342 4.86 -9.66 5.21
CA ASP A 342 3.72 -10.54 4.87
C ASP A 342 3.97 -11.41 3.64
N GLY A 343 3.07 -12.38 3.47
CA GLY A 343 3.03 -13.33 2.37
C GLY A 343 1.73 -14.12 2.43
N ALA A 344 1.48 -14.98 1.44
CA ALA A 344 0.37 -15.93 1.52
C ALA A 344 0.55 -16.92 2.68
N ASN A 345 1.79 -17.11 3.14
CA ASN A 345 2.16 -17.97 4.27
C ASN A 345 3.38 -17.41 5.03
N PRO A 346 3.69 -17.94 6.23
CA PRO A 346 4.83 -17.49 7.03
C PRO A 346 6.20 -17.65 6.34
N GLU A 347 6.37 -18.63 5.45
CA GLU A 347 7.64 -18.86 4.75
C GLU A 347 7.91 -17.78 3.71
N GLU A 348 6.88 -17.34 2.97
CA GLU A 348 6.96 -16.17 2.09
C GLU A 348 7.25 -14.89 2.87
N ALA A 349 6.60 -14.69 4.02
CA ALA A 349 6.88 -13.56 4.89
C ALA A 349 8.34 -13.58 5.40
N LYS A 350 8.83 -14.76 5.81
CA LYS A 350 10.23 -14.93 6.24
C LYS A 350 11.21 -14.65 5.09
N ARG A 351 10.88 -15.03 3.86
CA ARG A 351 11.74 -14.80 2.69
C ARG A 351 12.05 -13.31 2.47
N LEU A 352 11.12 -12.40 2.78
CA LEU A 352 11.38 -10.96 2.72
C LEU A 352 12.58 -10.56 3.59
N VAL A 353 12.68 -11.15 4.79
CA VAL A 353 13.80 -10.93 5.72
C VAL A 353 15.07 -11.56 5.17
N ASP A 354 15.01 -12.85 4.76
CA ASP A 354 16.19 -13.55 4.26
C ASP A 354 16.79 -12.83 3.03
N TYR A 355 15.95 -12.32 2.13
CA TYR A 355 16.37 -11.54 0.97
C TYR A 355 16.96 -10.18 1.36
N ALA A 356 16.37 -9.50 2.34
CA ALA A 356 16.88 -8.23 2.84
C ALA A 356 18.26 -8.38 3.49
N VAL A 357 18.45 -9.42 4.32
CA VAL A 357 19.74 -9.70 4.97
C VAL A 357 20.80 -10.06 3.92
N TYR A 358 20.48 -10.98 3.00
CA TYR A 358 21.40 -11.36 1.92
C TYR A 358 21.81 -10.16 1.07
N ALA A 359 20.83 -9.36 0.63
CA ALA A 359 21.11 -8.18 -0.19
C ALA A 359 21.86 -7.09 0.58
N THR A 360 21.69 -6.99 1.90
CA THR A 360 22.45 -6.04 2.71
C THR A 360 23.95 -6.34 2.68
N ALA A 361 24.32 -7.63 2.67
CA ALA A 361 25.72 -8.05 2.56
C ALA A 361 26.22 -8.06 1.10
N HIS A 362 25.38 -8.52 0.16
CA HIS A 362 25.83 -8.92 -1.17
C HIS A 362 25.18 -8.19 -2.35
N LEU A 363 24.39 -7.13 -2.14
CA LEU A 363 23.77 -6.44 -3.27
C LEU A 363 24.81 -5.72 -4.14
N ARG A 364 25.00 -6.22 -5.36
CA ARG A 364 25.79 -5.56 -6.41
C ARG A 364 25.19 -5.88 -7.78
N PRO A 365 25.49 -5.10 -8.84
CA PRO A 365 24.97 -5.39 -10.18
C PRO A 365 25.34 -6.80 -10.68
N GLU A 366 26.48 -7.33 -10.26
CA GLU A 366 26.96 -8.67 -10.59
C GLU A 366 26.05 -9.80 -10.07
N ILE A 367 25.05 -9.52 -9.23
CA ILE A 367 24.02 -10.51 -8.87
C ILE A 367 23.17 -10.94 -10.08
N ASP A 368 23.11 -10.10 -11.11
CA ASP A 368 22.43 -10.42 -12.36
C ASP A 368 23.36 -11.21 -13.30
N CYS A 369 22.91 -12.40 -13.72
CA CYS A 369 23.71 -13.27 -14.57
C CYS A 369 24.15 -12.60 -15.89
N ARG A 370 23.38 -11.64 -16.43
CA ARG A 370 23.72 -10.90 -17.66
C ARG A 370 24.91 -9.97 -17.45
N VAL A 371 25.02 -9.36 -16.28
CA VAL A 371 26.19 -8.54 -15.94
C VAL A 371 27.42 -9.45 -15.90
N ARG A 372 27.33 -10.59 -15.23
CA ARG A 372 28.42 -11.57 -15.16
C ARG A 372 28.83 -12.07 -16.55
N SER A 373 27.88 -12.45 -17.40
CA SER A 373 28.16 -12.86 -18.79
C SER A 373 28.84 -11.76 -19.60
N SER A 374 28.34 -10.52 -19.54
CA SER A 374 28.94 -9.39 -20.29
C SER A 374 30.35 -9.04 -19.79
N LEU A 375 30.61 -9.19 -18.48
CA LEU A 375 31.94 -9.02 -17.92
C LEU A 375 32.88 -10.13 -18.41
N ALA A 376 32.44 -11.39 -18.38
CA ALA A 376 33.23 -12.53 -18.83
C ALA A 376 33.61 -12.41 -20.32
N GLU A 377 32.69 -11.98 -21.19
CA GLU A 377 32.95 -11.69 -22.61
C GLU A 377 34.04 -10.62 -22.81
N LYS A 378 34.17 -9.69 -21.87
CA LYS A 378 35.18 -8.61 -21.86
C LYS A 378 36.46 -9.00 -21.09
N GLY A 379 36.58 -10.25 -20.63
CA GLY A 379 37.71 -10.72 -19.83
C GLY A 379 37.74 -10.19 -18.39
N GLY A 380 36.62 -9.65 -17.89
CA GLY A 380 36.46 -9.14 -16.54
C GLY A 380 35.64 -10.09 -15.65
N GLN A 381 35.84 -9.99 -14.33
CA GLN A 381 35.05 -10.75 -13.34
C GLN A 381 34.18 -9.87 -12.44
N LYS A 382 34.45 -8.55 -12.40
CA LYS A 382 33.74 -7.58 -11.57
C LYS A 382 33.65 -6.23 -12.27
N LEU A 383 32.62 -5.45 -11.99
CA LEU A 383 32.59 -4.04 -12.35
C LEU A 383 33.69 -3.32 -11.57
N VAL A 384 34.54 -2.58 -12.29
CA VAL A 384 35.59 -1.78 -11.65
C VAL A 384 34.94 -0.66 -10.83
N ASN A 385 35.32 -0.62 -9.54
CA ASN A 385 35.05 0.39 -8.52
C ASN A 385 33.60 0.93 -8.46
N LEU A 386 32.69 0.15 -7.85
CA LEU A 386 31.30 0.57 -7.60
C LEU A 386 31.21 1.86 -6.76
N SER A 387 32.13 2.07 -5.80
CA SER A 387 32.21 3.32 -5.03
C SER A 387 32.52 4.53 -5.89
N GLU A 388 33.43 4.41 -6.87
CA GLU A 388 33.66 5.48 -7.85
C GLU A 388 32.43 5.75 -8.71
N ARG A 389 31.69 4.72 -9.13
CA ARG A 389 30.44 4.89 -9.88
C ARG A 389 29.38 5.62 -9.06
N LEU A 390 29.25 5.29 -7.77
CA LEU A 390 28.35 5.96 -6.85
C LEU A 390 28.73 7.43 -6.68
N ALA A 391 30.02 7.74 -6.47
CA ALA A 391 30.52 9.11 -6.39
C ALA A 391 30.31 9.88 -7.71
N MET A 392 30.51 9.24 -8.86
CA MET A 392 30.24 9.85 -10.16
C MET A 392 28.75 10.12 -10.38
N ALA A 393 27.87 9.22 -9.97
CA ALA A 393 26.42 9.40 -10.06
C ALA A 393 25.96 10.59 -9.21
N GLU A 394 26.54 10.77 -8.01
CA GLU A 394 26.32 11.95 -7.17
C GLU A 394 26.84 13.24 -7.82
N LYS A 395 28.09 13.23 -8.29
CA LYS A 395 28.68 14.40 -8.96
C LYS A 395 27.88 14.84 -10.18
N LYS A 396 27.30 13.89 -10.91
CA LYS A 396 26.42 14.14 -12.07
C LYS A 396 24.96 14.41 -11.69
N ASN A 397 24.64 14.41 -10.39
CA ASN A 397 23.28 14.55 -9.86
C ASN A 397 22.27 13.60 -10.55
N LEU A 398 22.64 12.33 -10.69
CA LEU A 398 21.76 11.29 -11.23
C LEU A 398 20.82 10.75 -10.15
N TRP A 399 19.60 10.45 -10.56
CA TRP A 399 18.52 9.96 -9.68
C TRP A 399 17.68 8.89 -10.38
N GLY A 400 17.06 8.02 -9.59
CA GLY A 400 16.14 6.98 -10.07
C GLY A 400 16.78 6.10 -11.14
N GLU A 401 16.08 5.91 -12.26
CA GLU A 401 16.53 5.06 -13.37
C GLU A 401 17.95 5.41 -13.85
N ARG A 402 18.25 6.71 -14.02
CA ARG A 402 19.55 7.16 -14.52
C ARG A 402 20.70 6.83 -13.57
N GLU A 403 20.44 6.86 -12.27
CA GLU A 403 21.42 6.48 -11.27
C GLU A 403 21.66 4.96 -11.29
N LEU A 404 20.59 4.16 -11.28
CA LEU A 404 20.69 2.70 -11.31
C LEU A 404 21.46 2.20 -12.55
N LEU A 405 21.19 2.79 -13.72
CA LEU A 405 21.94 2.49 -14.95
C LEU A 405 23.42 2.89 -14.85
N ALA A 406 23.72 4.06 -14.27
CA ALA A 406 25.11 4.49 -14.07
C ALA A 406 25.88 3.58 -13.09
N LEU A 407 25.18 3.05 -12.08
CA LEU A 407 25.69 2.06 -11.14
C LEU A 407 25.91 0.68 -11.79
N GLY A 408 25.32 0.42 -12.96
CA GLY A 408 25.52 -0.80 -13.75
C GLY A 408 24.40 -1.83 -13.60
N PHE A 409 23.29 -1.50 -12.94
CA PHE A 409 22.15 -2.39 -12.83
C PHE A 409 21.37 -2.45 -14.15
N PHE A 410 20.92 -3.66 -14.51
CA PHE A 410 19.92 -3.83 -15.56
C PHE A 410 18.54 -3.48 -15.05
N LEU A 411 17.81 -2.70 -15.85
CA LEU A 411 16.42 -2.37 -15.57
C LEU A 411 15.52 -2.99 -16.64
N PRO A 412 14.39 -3.60 -16.27
CA PRO A 412 13.33 -3.88 -17.21
C PRO A 412 12.87 -2.58 -17.89
N SER A 413 12.32 -2.68 -19.10
CA SER A 413 11.84 -1.52 -19.86
C SER A 413 11.01 -0.59 -18.97
N PRO A 414 11.23 0.73 -19.00
CA PRO A 414 10.55 1.66 -18.12
C PRO A 414 9.04 1.57 -18.35
N SER A 415 8.34 1.19 -17.29
CA SER A 415 6.90 1.22 -17.22
C SER A 415 6.53 2.26 -16.16
N HIS A 416 5.93 3.37 -16.60
CA HIS A 416 5.47 4.44 -15.71
C HIS A 416 4.53 3.92 -14.61
N ASP A 417 3.81 2.82 -14.87
CA ASP A 417 2.81 2.23 -13.96
C ASP A 417 3.37 1.14 -13.03
N GLN A 418 4.60 0.65 -13.26
CA GLN A 418 5.22 -0.43 -12.47
C GLN A 418 6.24 0.06 -11.44
N GLY A 419 6.38 1.38 -11.27
CA GLY A 419 7.30 1.98 -10.30
C GLY A 419 8.70 1.36 -10.31
N LEU A 420 9.54 1.69 -11.30
CA LEU A 420 10.95 1.26 -11.42
C LEU A 420 11.25 -0.15 -10.85
N PRO A 421 10.71 -1.22 -11.46
CA PRO A 421 11.03 -2.57 -11.02
C PRO A 421 12.55 -2.80 -11.11
N PHE A 422 13.14 -3.26 -10.01
CA PHE A 422 14.57 -3.39 -9.80
C PHE A 422 14.92 -4.86 -9.53
N LEU A 423 15.95 -5.38 -10.19
CA LEU A 423 16.44 -6.77 -10.06
C LEU A 423 15.41 -7.87 -10.37
N ALA A 424 14.63 -7.67 -11.44
CA ALA A 424 13.85 -8.75 -12.03
C ALA A 424 14.78 -9.78 -12.70
N ARG A 425 14.59 -11.07 -12.40
CA ARG A 425 15.42 -12.16 -12.92
C ARG A 425 15.22 -12.36 -14.42
N SER A 426 16.32 -12.72 -15.08
CA SER A 426 16.34 -13.01 -16.52
C SER A 426 15.73 -14.38 -16.83
N GLU A 427 15.11 -14.51 -18.00
CA GLU A 427 14.86 -15.83 -18.59
C GLU A 427 16.20 -16.55 -18.84
N GLY A 428 16.25 -17.86 -18.58
CA GLY A 428 17.41 -18.71 -18.90
C GLY A 428 18.46 -18.87 -17.80
N GLU A 429 18.22 -18.37 -16.58
CA GLU A 429 19.18 -18.52 -15.45
C GLU A 429 19.44 -19.97 -15.04
N SER A 430 18.53 -20.90 -15.34
CA SER A 430 18.74 -22.34 -15.17
C SER A 430 19.54 -22.99 -16.31
N GLY A 431 20.32 -22.24 -17.11
CA GLY A 431 21.11 -22.75 -18.23
C GLY A 431 22.11 -21.77 -18.86
N ASN A 432 22.86 -22.25 -19.87
CA ASN A 432 23.99 -21.54 -20.52
C ASN A 432 23.62 -20.29 -21.36
N LEU A 433 22.37 -19.80 -21.35
CA LEU A 433 21.85 -18.78 -22.27
C LEU A 433 21.47 -17.45 -21.57
N CYS A 434 22.09 -17.14 -20.43
CA CYS A 434 21.75 -15.95 -19.65
C CYS A 434 21.98 -14.63 -20.40
N SER A 435 22.92 -14.55 -21.35
CA SER A 435 23.37 -13.28 -21.97
C SER A 435 22.32 -12.53 -22.79
N SER A 436 21.23 -13.19 -23.23
CA SER A 436 20.18 -12.58 -24.06
C SER A 436 18.77 -12.55 -23.42
N GLY A 437 18.63 -13.03 -22.19
CA GLY A 437 17.32 -13.15 -21.57
C GLY A 437 16.70 -11.80 -21.18
N LYS A 438 15.41 -11.62 -21.49
CA LYS A 438 14.67 -10.43 -21.05
C LYS A 438 14.36 -10.55 -19.56
N PRO A 439 14.43 -9.45 -18.79
CA PRO A 439 14.01 -9.47 -17.39
C PRO A 439 12.49 -9.69 -17.34
N ASP A 440 12.05 -10.75 -16.66
CA ASP A 440 10.64 -11.09 -16.48
C ASP A 440 10.42 -11.61 -15.07
N TRP A 441 10.10 -10.70 -14.15
CA TRP A 441 9.78 -11.06 -12.78
C TRP A 441 8.51 -11.92 -12.67
N GLY A 442 7.59 -11.81 -13.62
CA GLY A 442 6.34 -12.57 -13.63
C GLY A 442 6.59 -14.06 -13.83
N LYS A 443 7.63 -14.40 -14.60
CA LYS A 443 8.08 -15.78 -14.80
C LYS A 443 9.10 -16.20 -13.74
N ASN A 444 10.21 -15.47 -13.63
CA ASN A 444 11.42 -15.93 -12.92
C ASN A 444 11.57 -15.33 -11.52
N GLY A 445 10.77 -14.32 -11.16
CA GLY A 445 10.84 -13.65 -9.88
C GLY A 445 11.95 -12.61 -9.77
N PHE A 446 12.33 -12.28 -8.54
CA PHE A 446 13.33 -11.27 -8.23
C PHE A 446 14.58 -11.89 -7.60
N TYR A 447 15.72 -11.23 -7.80
CA TYR A 447 16.89 -11.45 -6.96
C TYR A 447 16.67 -10.84 -5.57
N PRO A 448 17.41 -11.31 -4.54
CA PRO A 448 17.49 -10.60 -3.26
C PRO A 448 17.82 -9.11 -3.44
N GLY A 449 17.08 -8.25 -2.74
CA GLY A 449 17.13 -6.79 -2.89
C GLY A 449 16.20 -6.23 -3.98
N GLY A 450 15.50 -7.10 -4.72
CA GLY A 450 14.58 -6.67 -5.76
C GLY A 450 13.39 -5.89 -5.22
N MET A 451 13.02 -4.83 -5.94
CA MET A 451 11.94 -3.93 -5.56
C MET A 451 10.94 -3.83 -6.70
N GLY A 452 9.65 -3.78 -6.36
CA GLY A 452 8.60 -3.65 -7.37
C GLY A 452 7.25 -3.30 -6.76
N ARG A 453 6.45 -2.55 -7.51
CA ARG A 453 5.04 -2.28 -7.17
C ARG A 453 4.26 -2.07 -8.46
N LYS A 454 2.94 -2.06 -8.36
CA LYS A 454 2.10 -1.72 -9.52
C LYS A 454 1.02 -0.74 -9.13
N ILE A 455 0.87 0.30 -9.95
CA ILE A 455 -0.01 1.42 -9.70
C ILE A 455 -1.24 1.22 -10.58
N ILE A 456 -2.11 0.33 -10.11
CA ILE A 456 -3.41 0.05 -10.72
C ILE A 456 -4.46 0.07 -9.61
N SER A 457 -5.67 0.50 -9.97
CA SER A 457 -6.73 0.78 -9.01
C SER A 457 -7.19 -0.45 -8.20
N ASP A 458 -6.98 -1.67 -8.70
CA ASP A 458 -7.32 -2.94 -8.06
C ASP A 458 -6.12 -3.64 -7.40
N ASN A 459 -4.94 -3.00 -7.31
CA ASN A 459 -3.79 -3.55 -6.57
C ASN A 459 -3.96 -3.34 -5.05
N GLY A 460 -4.94 -4.06 -4.49
CA GLY A 460 -5.22 -4.11 -3.07
C GLY A 460 -4.96 -5.49 -2.48
N LEU A 461 -4.49 -5.50 -1.24
CA LEU A 461 -4.28 -6.70 -0.45
C LEU A 461 -5.61 -7.49 -0.35
N ASN A 462 -6.77 -6.82 -0.35
CA ASN A 462 -8.11 -7.41 -0.26
C ASN A 462 -8.52 -8.25 -1.49
N PHE A 463 -7.79 -8.17 -2.60
CA PHE A 463 -8.05 -8.94 -3.80
C PHE A 463 -7.05 -10.08 -3.95
N LYS A 464 -7.53 -11.34 -3.89
CA LYS A 464 -6.68 -12.54 -4.02
C LYS A 464 -5.86 -12.61 -5.32
N LYS A 465 -6.31 -11.93 -6.38
CA LYS A 465 -5.65 -11.89 -7.70
C LYS A 465 -4.85 -10.60 -7.94
N ALA A 466 -4.75 -9.72 -6.94
CA ALA A 466 -3.97 -8.49 -7.07
C ALA A 466 -2.49 -8.79 -7.33
N GLU A 467 -1.84 -7.85 -8.00
CA GLU A 467 -0.46 -7.98 -8.45
C GLU A 467 0.52 -8.03 -7.27
N ILE A 468 0.15 -7.44 -6.13
CA ILE A 468 0.91 -7.56 -4.87
C ILE A 468 1.18 -9.02 -4.47
N TRP A 469 0.17 -9.89 -4.55
CA TRP A 469 0.33 -11.30 -4.22
C TRP A 469 1.24 -12.00 -5.22
N ARG A 470 1.21 -11.58 -6.49
CA ARG A 470 2.16 -12.09 -7.49
C ARG A 470 3.59 -11.65 -7.16
N TYR A 471 3.80 -10.40 -6.74
CA TYR A 471 5.14 -9.92 -6.34
C TYR A 471 5.69 -10.70 -5.14
N LEU A 472 4.88 -10.91 -4.08
CA LEU A 472 5.27 -11.68 -2.89
C LEU A 472 5.58 -13.14 -3.25
N ASN A 473 4.71 -13.79 -4.02
CA ASN A 473 4.90 -15.16 -4.52
C ASN A 473 6.08 -15.28 -5.50
N LYS A 474 6.65 -14.16 -5.96
CA LYS A 474 7.79 -14.09 -6.87
C LYS A 474 9.07 -13.58 -6.19
N GLY A 475 9.07 -13.50 -4.86
CA GLY A 475 10.27 -13.21 -4.07
C GLY A 475 10.71 -11.74 -4.14
N VAL A 476 9.81 -10.79 -4.26
CA VAL A 476 10.17 -9.37 -4.11
C VAL A 476 10.73 -9.12 -2.69
N THR A 477 11.69 -8.20 -2.53
CA THR A 477 12.22 -7.78 -1.20
C THR A 477 11.48 -6.57 -0.65
N VAL A 478 11.12 -5.63 -1.53
CA VAL A 478 10.40 -4.40 -1.17
C VAL A 478 9.23 -4.18 -2.13
N THR A 479 8.02 -4.03 -1.57
CA THR A 479 6.81 -3.80 -2.36
C THR A 479 5.77 -2.97 -1.59
N ALA A 480 4.66 -2.65 -2.24
CA ALA A 480 3.52 -2.00 -1.60
C ALA A 480 2.24 -2.24 -2.37
N ALA A 481 1.13 -2.06 -1.66
CA ALA A 481 -0.23 -2.12 -2.20
C ALA A 481 -1.19 -1.27 -1.39
N GLY A 482 -2.40 -1.07 -1.89
CA GLY A 482 -3.50 -0.62 -1.03
C GLY A 482 -3.83 -1.71 0.00
N ALA A 483 -4.05 -1.32 1.26
CA ALA A 483 -4.52 -2.19 2.32
C ALA A 483 -5.92 -2.71 1.96
N PRO A 484 -6.92 -1.84 1.76
CA PRO A 484 -7.99 -2.08 0.81
C PRO A 484 -7.78 -1.23 -0.45
N ALA A 485 -7.96 -1.85 -1.61
CA ALA A 485 -8.30 -1.16 -2.84
C ALA A 485 -9.82 -1.29 -3.06
N TYR A 486 -10.50 -0.19 -3.36
CA TYR A 486 -11.97 -0.10 -3.33
C TYR A 486 -12.56 -0.53 -1.97
N SER A 487 -13.89 -0.65 -1.87
CA SER A 487 -14.58 -1.12 -0.65
C SER A 487 -14.23 -0.32 0.61
N GLY A 488 -14.14 1.00 0.49
CA GLY A 488 -13.74 1.88 1.59
C GLY A 488 -12.24 2.17 1.64
N GLY A 489 -11.44 1.67 0.68
CA GLY A 489 -10.08 2.15 0.42
C GLY A 489 -10.03 3.28 -0.62
N PRO A 490 -9.15 4.29 -0.47
CA PRO A 490 -8.96 5.37 -1.42
C PRO A 490 -8.43 4.89 -2.76
N HIS A 491 -8.66 5.71 -3.79
CA HIS A 491 -8.04 5.56 -5.09
C HIS A 491 -6.52 5.58 -5.01
N ILE A 492 -5.90 4.53 -5.57
CA ILE A 492 -4.46 4.34 -5.65
C ILE A 492 -3.88 5.21 -6.77
N THR A 493 -2.85 6.01 -6.47
CA THR A 493 -2.15 6.85 -7.47
C THR A 493 -0.64 6.77 -7.28
N ASN A 494 0.14 7.33 -8.21
CA ASN A 494 1.62 7.36 -8.08
C ASN A 494 2.08 8.05 -6.78
N ALA A 495 1.29 9.00 -6.29
CA ALA A 495 1.60 9.79 -5.11
C ALA A 495 1.32 9.05 -3.78
N THR A 496 0.52 7.98 -3.80
CA THR A 496 0.16 7.22 -2.59
C THR A 496 1.22 6.21 -2.17
N PHE A 497 2.15 5.88 -3.06
CA PHE A 497 3.29 5.01 -2.78
C PHE A 497 4.51 5.80 -2.30
N TRP A 498 5.73 5.26 -2.46
CA TRP A 498 6.98 5.97 -2.21
C TRP A 498 7.54 6.63 -3.48
N ASP A 499 8.29 7.70 -3.35
CA ASP A 499 9.11 8.25 -4.45
C ASP A 499 10.33 7.35 -4.68
N ASN A 500 10.38 6.65 -5.81
CA ASN A 500 11.49 5.74 -6.12
C ASN A 500 12.83 6.45 -6.13
N ALA A 501 12.91 7.65 -6.68
CA ALA A 501 14.19 8.36 -6.82
C ALA A 501 14.77 8.70 -5.44
N ILE A 502 13.92 9.18 -4.52
CA ILE A 502 14.33 9.44 -3.14
C ILE A 502 14.67 8.14 -2.42
N LEU A 503 13.79 7.13 -2.48
CA LEU A 503 13.99 5.87 -1.77
C LEU A 503 15.31 5.20 -2.18
N THR A 504 15.55 5.00 -3.48
CA THR A 504 16.76 4.30 -3.96
C THR A 504 18.02 5.07 -3.66
N LYS A 505 17.98 6.42 -3.72
CA LYS A 505 19.14 7.26 -3.45
C LYS A 505 19.69 6.99 -2.05
N TYR A 506 18.84 7.05 -1.04
CA TYR A 506 19.28 6.90 0.35
C TYR A 506 19.48 5.43 0.73
N LEU A 507 18.63 4.53 0.26
CA LEU A 507 18.69 3.10 0.58
C LEU A 507 20.03 2.48 0.15
N LEU A 508 20.50 2.75 -1.07
CA LEU A 508 21.76 2.21 -1.62
C LEU A 508 23.04 2.82 -1.00
N ARG A 509 22.88 3.68 0.01
CA ARG A 509 23.94 4.33 0.78
C ARG A 509 23.87 3.94 2.27
N GLY A 510 23.36 2.75 2.55
CA GLY A 510 23.32 2.19 3.91
C GLY A 510 22.26 2.80 4.83
N ARG A 511 21.22 3.44 4.29
CA ARG A 511 20.08 3.91 5.10
C ARG A 511 19.05 2.80 5.20
N ASP A 512 18.51 2.62 6.39
CA ASP A 512 17.40 1.70 6.67
C ASP A 512 16.19 1.98 5.77
N LEU A 513 15.57 0.92 5.27
CA LEU A 513 14.34 0.99 4.47
C LEU A 513 13.22 1.70 5.22
N GLY A 514 13.08 1.48 6.53
CA GLY A 514 12.06 2.14 7.35
C GLY A 514 12.20 3.65 7.37
N GLU A 515 13.44 4.16 7.46
CA GLU A 515 13.74 5.60 7.33
C GLU A 515 13.43 6.08 5.90
N CYS A 516 13.85 5.33 4.89
CA CYS A 516 13.65 5.69 3.49
C CYS A 516 12.16 5.77 3.11
N PHE A 517 11.33 4.87 3.64
CA PHE A 517 9.87 4.91 3.45
C PHE A 517 9.27 6.21 3.99
N LEU A 518 9.61 6.61 5.21
CA LEU A 518 9.13 7.89 5.75
C LEU A 518 9.61 9.06 4.89
N ARG A 519 10.85 9.05 4.42
CA ARG A 519 11.38 10.14 3.58
C ARG A 519 10.69 10.25 2.22
N ALA A 520 10.33 9.10 1.64
CA ALA A 520 9.83 8.99 0.28
C ALA A 520 8.29 8.99 0.18
N THR A 521 7.55 9.03 1.29
CA THR A 521 6.08 8.96 1.26
C THR A 521 5.44 10.33 1.47
N LEU A 522 4.45 10.68 0.63
CA LEU A 522 3.75 11.97 0.68
C LEU A 522 2.56 11.98 1.65
N TYR A 523 1.77 10.90 1.66
CA TYR A 523 0.55 10.82 2.45
C TYR A 523 0.81 10.15 3.80
N VAL A 524 0.15 10.67 4.82
CA VAL A 524 0.07 10.04 6.15
C VAL A 524 -1.39 9.66 6.39
N ASN A 525 -1.64 8.54 7.08
CA ASN A 525 -2.98 8.01 7.34
C ASN A 525 -3.81 7.71 6.06
N TRP A 526 -3.13 7.23 5.04
CA TRP A 526 -3.65 6.64 3.82
C TRP A 526 -3.74 5.11 3.90
N SER A 527 -4.28 4.50 2.85
CA SER A 527 -4.42 3.04 2.76
C SER A 527 -3.19 2.30 2.24
N THR A 528 -2.06 2.93 1.94
CA THR A 528 -0.94 2.19 1.36
C THR A 528 -0.16 1.43 2.43
N SER A 529 -0.12 0.10 2.30
CA SER A 529 0.75 -0.78 3.07
C SER A 529 2.12 -0.87 2.41
N LEU A 530 3.15 -0.50 3.16
CA LEU A 530 4.55 -0.60 2.76
C LEU A 530 5.12 -1.92 3.28
N ILE A 531 5.64 -2.76 2.39
CA ILE A 531 6.05 -4.14 2.69
C ILE A 531 7.55 -4.30 2.46
N GLY A 532 8.24 -4.80 3.48
CA GLY A 532 9.69 -5.01 3.50
C GLY A 532 10.25 -4.95 4.92
N ASP A 533 11.43 -5.56 5.13
CA ASP A 533 12.17 -5.45 6.39
C ASP A 533 12.65 -4.00 6.58
N PRO A 534 12.24 -3.28 7.64
CA PRO A 534 12.65 -1.89 7.81
C PRO A 534 14.15 -1.74 8.07
N LEU A 535 14.85 -2.82 8.45
CA LEU A 535 16.30 -2.85 8.66
C LEU A 535 17.09 -3.20 7.39
N TYR A 536 16.44 -3.36 6.24
CA TYR A 536 17.13 -3.51 4.97
C TYR A 536 17.93 -2.24 4.63
N HIS A 537 19.25 -2.33 4.45
CA HIS A 537 20.13 -1.15 4.20
C HIS A 537 21.41 -1.44 3.41
N PRO A 538 21.31 -1.86 2.15
CA PRO A 538 22.52 -2.12 1.36
C PRO A 538 23.37 -0.84 1.21
N ASP A 539 24.61 -0.86 1.68
CA ASP A 539 25.59 0.17 1.33
C ASP A 539 26.46 -0.35 0.19
N LEU A 540 26.27 0.18 -1.02
CA LEU A 540 27.03 -0.26 -2.19
C LEU A 540 28.55 -0.02 -2.08
N ASN A 541 29.00 0.78 -1.11
CA ASN A 541 30.44 0.91 -0.80
C ASN A 541 30.98 -0.26 0.02
N LEU A 542 30.11 -0.98 0.72
CA LEU A 542 30.45 -2.05 1.65
C LEU A 542 30.02 -3.44 1.15
N THR A 543 29.03 -3.52 0.25
CA THR A 543 28.57 -4.81 -0.28
C THR A 543 29.62 -5.51 -1.12
N THR A 544 29.69 -6.83 -1.01
CA THR A 544 30.66 -7.69 -1.72
C THR A 544 29.97 -8.65 -2.68
N ILE A 545 30.73 -9.14 -3.66
CA ILE A 545 30.26 -10.26 -4.49
C ILE A 545 30.31 -11.51 -3.61
N ASP A 546 29.23 -12.28 -3.58
CA ASP A 546 29.25 -13.59 -2.94
C ASP A 546 30.04 -14.57 -3.81
N SER A 547 31.09 -15.14 -3.23
CA SER A 547 32.00 -16.06 -3.91
C SER A 547 32.07 -17.42 -3.22
N ILE A 548 31.23 -17.65 -2.21
CA ILE A 548 31.23 -18.88 -1.43
C ILE A 548 30.05 -19.72 -1.88
N ALA A 549 30.29 -21.00 -2.18
CA ALA A 549 29.21 -21.89 -2.56
C ALA A 549 28.29 -22.21 -1.36
N PRO A 550 26.96 -22.28 -1.56
CA PRO A 550 26.01 -22.45 -0.47
C PRO A 550 26.23 -23.77 0.24
N LYS A 551 26.25 -23.74 1.58
CA LYS A 551 26.38 -24.96 2.41
C LYS A 551 25.02 -25.35 2.96
N ALA A 552 24.79 -26.65 3.12
CA ALA A 552 23.57 -27.18 3.74
C ALA A 552 23.91 -28.06 4.94
N SER A 553 22.89 -28.35 5.76
CA SER A 553 23.01 -29.32 6.84
C SER A 553 23.47 -30.70 6.33
N ASP A 554 24.22 -31.43 7.15
CA ASP A 554 24.74 -32.76 6.79
C ASP A 554 23.64 -33.79 6.45
N SER A 555 22.40 -33.55 6.90
CA SER A 555 21.24 -34.38 6.57
C SER A 555 20.74 -34.19 5.13
N ALA A 556 21.04 -33.06 4.50
CA ALA A 556 20.48 -32.67 3.21
C ALA A 556 20.94 -33.59 2.05
N PRO A 557 20.09 -33.80 1.02
CA PRO A 557 18.71 -33.31 0.92
C PRO A 557 17.77 -34.13 1.82
N ASP A 558 16.84 -33.44 2.47
CA ASP A 558 15.75 -34.07 3.21
C ASP A 558 14.62 -34.40 2.23
N ILE A 559 14.19 -35.67 2.20
CA ILE A 559 13.19 -36.18 1.27
C ILE A 559 12.03 -36.79 2.06
N SER A 560 10.81 -36.32 1.81
CA SER A 560 9.58 -36.90 2.37
C SER A 560 8.58 -37.23 1.27
N PHE A 561 7.72 -38.22 1.51
CA PHE A 561 6.72 -38.69 0.54
C PHE A 561 5.29 -38.44 1.02
N GLU A 562 4.41 -38.18 0.07
CA GLU A 562 2.96 -38.14 0.26
C GLU A 562 2.28 -38.96 -0.85
N GLU A 563 1.31 -39.79 -0.47
CA GLU A 563 0.51 -40.58 -1.41
C GLU A 563 -0.66 -39.75 -1.94
N THR A 564 -0.85 -39.73 -3.26
CA THR A 564 -1.96 -39.01 -3.90
C THR A 564 -2.73 -39.90 -4.87
N MET A 565 -3.91 -39.44 -5.32
CA MET A 565 -4.68 -40.10 -6.37
C MET A 565 -3.96 -40.16 -7.73
N GLU A 566 -2.90 -39.39 -7.92
CA GLU A 566 -2.12 -39.33 -9.17
C GLU A 566 -0.79 -40.09 -9.11
N GLY A 567 -0.43 -40.65 -7.95
CA GLY A 567 0.82 -41.37 -7.72
C GLY A 567 1.47 -40.93 -6.40
N VAL A 568 2.80 -40.94 -6.35
CA VAL A 568 3.57 -40.47 -5.19
C VAL A 568 4.08 -39.05 -5.46
N MET A 569 3.96 -38.17 -4.47
CA MET A 569 4.65 -36.87 -4.44
C MET A 569 5.85 -36.98 -3.51
N ALA A 570 7.01 -36.48 -3.95
CA ALA A 570 8.19 -36.34 -3.11
C ALA A 570 8.47 -34.86 -2.87
N THR A 571 8.60 -34.47 -1.61
CA THR A 571 9.08 -33.17 -1.21
C THR A 571 10.56 -33.27 -0.94
N VAL A 572 11.36 -32.49 -1.66
CA VAL A 572 12.81 -32.41 -1.47
C VAL A 572 13.14 -31.02 -0.93
N SER A 573 13.90 -30.98 0.16
CA SER A 573 14.28 -29.72 0.81
C SER A 573 15.73 -29.75 1.30
N ALA A 574 16.29 -28.57 1.52
CA ALA A 574 17.56 -28.40 2.21
C ALA A 574 17.44 -27.23 3.19
N THR A 575 18.17 -27.29 4.30
CA THR A 575 18.35 -26.13 5.19
C THR A 575 19.77 -25.62 5.02
N LEU A 576 19.92 -24.37 4.60
CA LEU A 576 21.23 -23.77 4.40
C LEU A 576 21.89 -23.43 5.75
N LEU A 577 23.21 -23.57 5.80
CA LEU A 577 24.04 -23.12 6.91
C LEU A 577 24.40 -21.66 6.67
N ASP A 578 23.99 -20.79 7.57
CA ASP A 578 24.18 -19.34 7.47
C ASP A 578 24.36 -18.72 8.86
N THR A 579 24.92 -17.51 8.88
CA THR A 579 25.03 -16.67 10.07
C THR A 579 24.60 -15.25 9.74
N ASP A 580 24.41 -14.40 10.76
CA ASP A 580 24.08 -12.98 10.53
C ASP A 580 25.18 -12.27 9.70
N SER A 581 26.44 -12.73 9.77
CA SER A 581 27.58 -12.20 9.01
C SER A 581 27.81 -12.88 7.66
N GLU A 582 27.23 -14.06 7.45
CA GLU A 582 27.34 -14.86 6.22
C GLU A 582 25.93 -15.35 5.85
N PRO A 583 25.05 -14.44 5.41
CA PRO A 583 23.69 -14.81 5.05
C PRO A 583 23.67 -15.59 3.75
N GLU A 584 22.82 -16.62 3.67
CA GLU A 584 22.80 -17.53 2.53
C GLU A 584 21.38 -17.78 2.01
N VAL A 585 21.21 -17.77 0.69
CA VAL A 585 19.97 -18.15 0.02
C VAL A 585 20.31 -18.89 -1.28
N ALA A 586 19.57 -19.95 -1.59
CA ALA A 586 19.82 -20.74 -2.80
C ALA A 586 18.52 -21.20 -3.46
N VAL A 587 18.61 -21.52 -4.74
CA VAL A 587 17.65 -22.36 -5.46
C VAL A 587 18.10 -23.81 -5.35
N LEU A 588 17.16 -24.71 -5.12
CA LEU A 588 17.38 -26.16 -5.14
C LEU A 588 17.04 -26.70 -6.53
N THR A 589 17.98 -27.39 -7.17
CA THR A 589 17.75 -28.15 -8.40
C THR A 589 17.87 -29.63 -8.11
N VAL A 590 16.94 -30.45 -8.61
CA VAL A 590 16.90 -31.88 -8.37
C VAL A 590 16.81 -32.63 -9.70
N HIS A 591 17.78 -33.50 -9.92
CA HIS A 591 17.77 -34.51 -10.97
C HIS A 591 17.26 -35.82 -10.38
N SER A 592 16.14 -36.31 -10.88
CA SER A 592 15.56 -37.60 -10.53
C SER A 592 15.80 -38.59 -11.65
N LYS A 593 16.45 -39.72 -11.34
CA LYS A 593 16.80 -40.77 -12.31
C LYS A 593 16.19 -42.10 -11.92
N THR A 594 15.46 -42.74 -12.83
CA THR A 594 15.02 -44.14 -12.63
C THR A 594 16.15 -45.10 -12.97
N LYS A 595 16.04 -46.37 -12.53
CA LYS A 595 16.96 -47.45 -12.94
C LYS A 595 17.00 -47.67 -14.46
N LYS A 596 15.96 -47.26 -15.19
CA LYS A 596 15.88 -47.34 -16.66
C LYS A 596 16.60 -46.18 -17.35
N GLY A 597 17.15 -45.23 -16.60
CA GLY A 597 17.87 -44.07 -17.13
C GLY A 597 16.98 -42.89 -17.51
N GLU A 598 15.68 -42.94 -17.23
CA GLU A 598 14.80 -41.79 -17.42
C GLU A 598 15.16 -40.71 -16.41
N GLU A 599 15.49 -39.51 -16.89
CA GLU A 599 15.90 -38.36 -16.09
C GLU A 599 14.86 -37.24 -16.16
N SER A 600 14.55 -36.65 -15.02
CA SER A 600 13.72 -35.45 -14.92
C SER A 600 14.39 -34.42 -14.01
N VAL A 601 14.34 -33.16 -14.40
CA VAL A 601 14.98 -32.05 -13.69
C VAL A 601 13.91 -31.12 -13.15
N TYR A 602 14.00 -30.80 -11.86
CA TYR A 602 13.10 -29.91 -11.14
C TYR A 602 13.92 -28.80 -10.50
N SER A 603 13.36 -27.60 -10.33
CA SER A 603 14.04 -26.52 -9.63
C SER A 603 13.05 -25.72 -8.79
N SER A 604 13.48 -25.31 -7.58
CA SER A 604 12.68 -24.41 -6.77
C SER A 604 12.55 -23.06 -7.49
N PRO A 605 11.37 -22.43 -7.47
CA PRO A 605 11.12 -21.24 -8.29
C PRO A 605 11.86 -20.00 -7.77
N LEU A 606 12.20 -19.97 -6.48
CA LEU A 606 12.76 -18.83 -5.78
C LEU A 606 14.00 -19.24 -4.97
N PHE A 607 14.86 -18.25 -4.70
CA PHE A 607 15.89 -18.40 -3.68
C PHE A 607 15.22 -18.49 -2.31
N SER A 608 15.81 -19.27 -1.42
CA SER A 608 15.36 -19.41 -0.04
C SER A 608 16.52 -19.87 0.82
N ARG A 609 16.50 -19.54 2.11
CA ARG A 609 17.37 -20.16 3.11
C ARG A 609 16.96 -21.63 3.39
N ARG A 610 15.72 -21.97 3.06
CA ARG A 610 15.17 -23.34 3.13
C ARG A 610 14.57 -23.70 1.77
N PRO A 611 15.39 -23.89 0.73
CA PRO A 611 14.84 -24.18 -0.59
C PRO A 611 14.17 -25.53 -0.59
N GLN A 612 13.00 -25.57 -1.22
CA GLN A 612 12.13 -26.73 -1.27
C GLN A 612 11.47 -26.80 -2.64
N LEU A 613 11.29 -28.00 -3.15
CA LEU A 613 10.47 -28.28 -4.32
C LEU A 613 9.71 -29.58 -4.13
N VAL A 614 8.62 -29.70 -4.90
CA VAL A 614 7.79 -30.90 -4.92
C VAL A 614 7.92 -31.56 -6.28
N ILE A 615 8.24 -32.85 -6.26
CA ILE A 615 8.29 -33.72 -7.43
C ILE A 615 6.98 -34.50 -7.46
N GLU A 616 6.16 -34.22 -8.47
CA GLU A 616 4.86 -34.84 -8.64
C GLU A 616 4.93 -36.09 -9.53
N LYS A 617 3.91 -36.96 -9.40
CA LYS A 617 3.66 -38.10 -10.31
C LYS A 617 4.81 -39.11 -10.37
N LEU A 618 5.50 -39.33 -9.26
CA LEU A 618 6.44 -40.44 -9.15
C LEU A 618 5.67 -41.76 -9.16
N GLN A 619 6.24 -42.76 -9.85
CA GLN A 619 5.65 -44.10 -9.92
C GLN A 619 5.73 -44.74 -8.53
N PRO A 620 4.63 -45.31 -8.01
CA PRO A 620 4.65 -46.07 -6.77
C PRO A 620 5.65 -47.23 -6.84
N ASP A 621 6.16 -47.63 -5.67
CA ASP A 621 7.07 -48.78 -5.53
C ASP A 621 8.28 -48.81 -6.49
N THR A 622 8.78 -47.64 -6.89
CA THR A 622 9.87 -47.51 -7.86
C THR A 622 11.12 -46.91 -7.21
N ASP A 623 12.29 -47.44 -7.60
CA ASP A 623 13.59 -46.93 -7.16
C ASP A 623 14.03 -45.71 -8.00
N TYR A 624 14.34 -44.61 -7.33
CA TYR A 624 14.88 -43.39 -7.90
C TYR A 624 16.26 -43.07 -7.29
N THR A 625 17.16 -42.53 -8.11
CA THR A 625 18.37 -41.85 -7.66
C THR A 625 18.12 -40.35 -7.76
N ILE A 626 18.20 -39.67 -6.63
CA ILE A 626 18.04 -38.23 -6.50
C ILE A 626 19.42 -37.59 -6.36
N ILE A 627 19.73 -36.67 -7.27
CA ILE A 627 20.93 -35.83 -7.22
C ILE A 627 20.43 -34.39 -7.08
N ALA A 628 20.77 -33.75 -5.97
CA ALA A 628 20.36 -32.38 -5.68
C ALA A 628 21.56 -31.44 -5.76
N SER A 629 21.33 -30.21 -6.21
CA SER A 629 22.29 -29.12 -6.17
C SER A 629 21.65 -27.83 -5.66
N LEU A 630 22.46 -26.99 -5.04
CA LEU A 630 22.09 -25.68 -4.53
C LEU A 630 22.84 -24.63 -5.34
N THR A 631 22.13 -23.61 -5.83
CA THR A 631 22.74 -22.50 -6.57
C THR A 631 22.32 -21.17 -5.95
N ASP A 632 23.29 -20.36 -5.54
CA ASP A 632 23.03 -19.03 -4.97
C ASP A 632 22.73 -17.98 -6.07
N PRO A 633 22.38 -16.72 -5.73
CA PRO A 633 22.14 -15.65 -6.70
C PRO A 633 23.33 -15.29 -7.59
N TYR A 634 24.56 -15.54 -7.13
CA TYR A 634 25.78 -15.28 -7.89
C TYR A 634 26.20 -16.44 -8.80
N GLY A 635 25.51 -17.58 -8.70
CA GLY A 635 25.75 -18.79 -9.49
C GLY A 635 26.72 -19.77 -8.84
N ASN A 636 27.15 -19.54 -7.59
CA ASN A 636 27.97 -20.51 -6.88
C ASN A 636 27.12 -21.75 -6.59
N THR A 637 27.68 -22.94 -6.85
CA THR A 637 26.92 -24.20 -6.82
C THR A 637 27.54 -25.20 -5.87
N THR A 638 26.69 -25.88 -5.09
CA THR A 638 27.05 -27.04 -4.26
C THR A 638 26.23 -28.25 -4.68
N THR A 639 26.88 -29.38 -4.97
CA THR A 639 26.18 -30.67 -5.18
C THR A 639 26.02 -31.38 -3.85
N LEU A 640 24.79 -31.76 -3.51
CA LEU A 640 24.48 -32.51 -2.30
C LEU A 640 24.71 -34.02 -2.53
N PRO A 641 24.90 -34.80 -1.45
CA PRO A 641 25.04 -36.25 -1.55
C PRO A 641 23.86 -36.88 -2.29
N SER A 642 24.15 -37.80 -3.22
CA SER A 642 23.10 -38.52 -3.92
C SER A 642 22.34 -39.45 -2.96
N ARG A 643 21.03 -39.59 -3.19
CA ARG A 643 20.15 -40.45 -2.39
C ARG A 643 19.44 -41.43 -3.30
N SER A 644 19.61 -42.73 -3.05
CA SER A 644 18.74 -43.75 -3.62
C SER A 644 17.53 -43.91 -2.72
N ILE A 645 16.34 -43.70 -3.28
CA ILE A 645 15.06 -43.78 -2.58
C ILE A 645 14.15 -44.77 -3.29
N ARG A 646 13.29 -45.44 -2.53
CA ARG A 646 12.17 -46.21 -3.07
C ARG A 646 10.88 -45.51 -2.65
N THR A 647 10.05 -45.15 -3.61
CA THR A 647 8.75 -44.52 -3.33
C THR A 647 7.83 -45.50 -2.61
N PRO A 648 6.94 -45.02 -1.72
CA PRO A 648 5.94 -45.87 -1.08
C PRO A 648 5.02 -46.57 -2.08
N THR A 649 4.48 -47.71 -1.65
CA THR A 649 3.36 -48.39 -2.32
C THR A 649 2.09 -47.61 -2.06
N VAL A 650 1.35 -47.23 -3.11
CA VAL A 650 0.05 -46.55 -2.94
C VAL A 650 -1.01 -47.59 -2.57
N ASN A 651 -1.80 -47.31 -1.54
CA ASN A 651 -2.86 -48.22 -1.11
C ASN A 651 -3.94 -48.38 -2.21
N TYR A 652 -4.16 -49.61 -2.68
CA TYR A 652 -5.06 -49.99 -3.78
C TYR A 652 -6.49 -49.38 -3.79
N PRO A 653 -7.14 -49.06 -2.65
CA PRO A 653 -8.48 -48.43 -2.66
C PRO A 653 -8.54 -47.07 -3.39
N MET A 654 -7.47 -46.28 -3.35
CA MET A 654 -7.43 -44.94 -4.00
C MET A 654 -7.40 -45.01 -5.54
N LEU A 655 -6.72 -46.00 -6.10
CA LEU A 655 -6.67 -46.23 -7.55
C LEU A 655 -8.02 -46.74 -8.08
N MET A 656 -8.71 -47.60 -7.32
CA MET A 656 -10.06 -48.06 -7.66
C MET A 656 -11.10 -46.93 -7.61
N LEU A 657 -10.99 -46.00 -6.64
CA LEU A 657 -11.83 -44.80 -6.57
C LEU A 657 -11.68 -43.90 -7.80
N LYS A 658 -10.45 -43.78 -8.35
CA LYS A 658 -10.18 -43.03 -9.58
C LYS A 658 -10.80 -43.69 -10.82
N ASP A 659 -10.67 -45.02 -10.94
CA ASP A 659 -11.27 -45.75 -12.05
C ASP A 659 -12.80 -45.76 -11.97
N ALA A 660 -13.36 -45.82 -10.75
CA ALA A 660 -14.79 -45.63 -10.51
C ALA A 660 -15.26 -44.21 -10.85
N ALA A 661 -14.54 -43.17 -10.42
CA ALA A 661 -14.86 -41.77 -10.74
C ALA A 661 -14.74 -41.48 -12.25
N LYS A 662 -13.67 -41.94 -12.91
CA LYS A 662 -13.52 -41.80 -14.37
C LYS A 662 -14.62 -42.52 -15.15
N LYS A 663 -15.12 -43.66 -14.67
CA LYS A 663 -16.29 -44.33 -15.26
C LYS A 663 -17.58 -43.53 -15.02
N LEU A 664 -17.79 -43.01 -13.81
CA LEU A 664 -18.98 -42.21 -13.46
C LEU A 664 -19.09 -40.87 -14.21
N PHE A 665 -17.97 -40.27 -14.63
CA PHE A 665 -17.93 -38.99 -15.34
C PHE A 665 -17.74 -39.10 -16.86
N LYS A 666 -17.58 -40.31 -17.41
CA LYS A 666 -17.58 -40.53 -18.87
C LYS A 666 -18.97 -40.76 -19.46
N ASP A 667 -19.96 -41.06 -18.63
CA ASP A 667 -21.35 -41.27 -19.02
C ASP A 667 -22.26 -40.05 -18.72
N LYS A 668 -21.70 -38.84 -18.74
CA LYS A 668 -22.46 -37.57 -18.71
C LYS A 668 -22.02 -36.62 -19.80
#